data_AF-A0A816MCN9-F1
#
_entry.id   AF-A0A816MCN9-F1
#
_cell.length_a   1.000
_cell.length_b   1.000
_cell.length_c   1.000
_cell.angle_alpha   90.00
_cell.angle_beta   90.00
_cell.angle_gamma   90.00
#
_symmetry.space_group_name_H-M   'P 1'
#
loop_
_entity.id
_entity.type
_entity.pdbx_description
1 polymer ?
#
loop_
_entity_poly.entity_id
_entity_poly.type
_entity_poly.pdbx_seq_one_letter_code
_entity_poly.pdbx_strand_id
1 'polypeptide(L)'
;MRFQYDFFANQTTLSTASSRPIWIHATYLYNDTAIDIVTANYGTQSASIFYGHGDGSFAKPSTYPTGFDSFPLAVVSGDFNNDNQMDLAIANYGTNTVGILLGNSNGTFSKQSTLSTGPNSHPYSLAVGYLNDDTLLDIAVTNHGDQNVGVLLGNGDGTFRKQMIYSLGAASPYSVGISDLNKDNRMDLITTNNGTNNIIVLLGYGNGSFGNQMVFTTGSYPQSVAVGDFNSDTRLDIVVANYDDNTVSVLLGYGNGSFSNQMAYTTGSSPQSVAIGDFNNDMRLDIVVANRGDNTVSVLLGYGNGFFEKQIPYSAGSKSYSIIVGNLNNDTHLDIVVTNFNDHTVSVLLGYGNGSFAGQMVYLTGAYPSSVIVDDFNKDAYLDIALTNAGDGTVSLLLGYGNGSFSAQTAYSVLFFPYSLAAGDFNNDTQLDIVAANYGDDSISVLLGYDIGALENEISFAPADGSLLRGVVVSDVNNDTLLDVIVANYGTNTIGAFLGHNNSTFENQLKFSMGFNAHPYTIAIGDFNTDGQADISVVDRGTKSIGLLLGNGNGMFRIQDSHGRNYEFPPLFIGAGDFDNDSRSDIVVAYDGTDNINVLVAYESGSLTKHMIYSAGSSPQCVTVADLNKDTLLDIVVANVNGNNISVLLGYGNGSFGSQMTYSTGSSPQSVAVGDFNNDMRLDIVVANRDDNTVSVLLGYGKGSF
;
A
#
# COMPACT_ATOMS: atom_id res chain seq x y z
N MET A 1 5.28 15.32 -45.11
CA MET A 1 4.38 16.31 -44.48
C MET A 1 2.92 15.90 -44.67
N ARG A 2 2.35 15.27 -43.65
CA ARG A 2 1.03 15.62 -43.10
C ARG A 2 1.15 15.47 -41.59
N PHE A 3 0.45 16.30 -40.84
CA PHE A 3 0.65 16.41 -39.40
C PHE A 3 -0.12 15.31 -38.69
N GLN A 4 0.59 14.62 -37.79
CA GLN A 4 -0.02 13.84 -36.72
C GLN A 4 -0.37 14.83 -35.61
N TYR A 5 -1.57 14.68 -35.03
CA TYR A 5 -2.08 15.48 -33.92
C TYR A 5 -2.49 14.49 -32.84
N ASP A 6 -1.52 14.04 -32.05
CA ASP A 6 -1.77 13.16 -30.92
C ASP A 6 -2.36 14.01 -29.78
N PHE A 7 -3.63 13.75 -29.45
CA PHE A 7 -4.33 14.40 -28.34
C PHE A 7 -4.11 13.57 -27.08
N PHE A 8 -3.11 13.97 -26.30
CA PHE A 8 -2.97 13.55 -24.91
C PHE A 8 -3.80 14.52 -24.03
N ALA A 9 -5.15 14.42 -24.03
CA ALA A 9 -6.03 14.98 -22.97
C ALA A 9 -7.40 14.25 -22.79
N ASN A 10 -7.84 13.99 -21.54
CA ASN A 10 -9.03 13.21 -21.11
C ASN A 10 -9.17 13.03 -19.56
N GLN A 11 -8.84 14.06 -18.76
CA GLN A 11 -8.77 13.98 -17.30
C GLN A 11 -9.73 15.03 -16.62
N THR A 12 -10.58 14.65 -15.64
CA THR A 12 -11.84 15.24 -15.04
C THR A 12 -12.15 15.17 -13.46
N THR A 13 -11.45 15.77 -12.46
CA THR A 13 -11.46 15.41 -10.95
C THR A 13 -12.52 16.11 -10.05
N LEU A 14 -12.63 15.82 -8.74
CA LEU A 14 -13.91 15.69 -7.99
C LEU A 14 -14.19 16.24 -6.52
N SER A 15 -14.74 17.43 -6.29
CA SER A 15 -14.64 18.06 -4.94
C SER A 15 -15.35 17.49 -3.67
N THR A 16 -14.54 16.83 -2.84
CA THR A 16 -14.64 16.32 -1.46
C THR A 16 -14.86 17.31 -0.24
N ALA A 17 -13.96 18.27 0.13
CA ALA A 17 -14.04 19.52 1.01
C ALA A 17 -13.57 19.75 2.56
N SER A 18 -12.31 20.20 2.92
CA SER A 18 -11.66 20.76 4.22
C SER A 18 -10.06 21.10 4.40
N SER A 19 -9.02 20.35 4.97
CA SER A 19 -7.55 20.80 5.30
C SER A 19 -6.06 20.04 5.48
N ARG A 20 -5.58 18.70 5.46
CA ARG A 20 -4.13 17.99 5.42
C ARG A 20 -3.78 16.40 5.79
N PRO A 21 -3.19 15.43 4.99
CA PRO A 21 -2.92 13.92 5.19
C PRO A 21 -1.46 13.33 5.15
N ILE A 22 -1.27 11.96 4.98
CA ILE A 22 -0.10 11.24 4.33
C ILE A 22 -0.06 9.72 3.58
N TRP A 23 -1.06 8.93 3.01
CA TRP A 23 -0.99 7.61 2.10
C TRP A 23 -2.33 7.12 1.34
N ILE A 24 -2.82 5.82 0.93
CA ILE A 24 -4.15 5.15 0.31
C ILE A 24 -4.25 3.70 -0.62
N HIS A 25 -5.23 2.63 -0.64
CA HIS A 25 -5.46 1.18 -1.40
C HIS A 25 -6.88 0.14 -1.43
N ALA A 26 -7.37 -1.01 -2.22
CA ALA A 26 -8.81 -1.56 -2.76
C ALA A 26 -9.17 -3.04 -3.31
N THR A 27 -10.49 -3.34 -3.64
CA THR A 27 -11.49 -4.42 -3.24
C THR A 27 -12.64 -4.95 -4.24
N TYR A 28 -14.01 -4.80 -4.01
CA TYR A 28 -15.41 -4.79 -4.68
C TYR A 28 -16.31 -3.85 -3.76
N LEU A 29 -17.62 -3.50 -3.92
CA LEU A 29 -18.49 -2.86 -2.85
C LEU A 29 -19.84 -3.63 -2.62
N TYR A 30 -20.78 -3.64 -3.56
CA TYR A 30 -22.12 -4.27 -3.51
C TYR A 30 -22.46 -5.20 -4.66
N ASN A 31 -21.93 -6.39 -4.57
CA ASN A 31 -22.25 -7.48 -5.50
C ASN A 31 -21.92 -7.03 -6.88
N ASP A 32 -20.69 -6.58 -6.95
CA ASP A 32 -20.35 -5.68 -7.98
C ASP A 32 -18.89 -5.82 -8.41
N THR A 33 -18.63 -5.33 -9.61
CA THR A 33 -17.45 -5.39 -10.47
C THR A 33 -17.46 -4.10 -11.34
N ALA A 34 -16.60 -3.06 -11.13
CA ALA A 34 -16.76 -1.56 -11.23
C ALA A 34 -16.52 -0.64 -9.99
N ILE A 35 -15.26 -0.63 -9.57
CA ILE A 35 -14.52 -0.28 -8.32
C ILE A 35 -14.94 0.89 -7.50
N ASP A 36 -14.60 0.85 -6.22
CA ASP A 36 -14.83 1.94 -5.30
C ASP A 36 -13.79 2.22 -4.24
N ILE A 37 -14.07 3.34 -3.57
CA ILE A 37 -13.19 4.44 -3.25
C ILE A 37 -13.49 4.92 -1.88
N VAL A 38 -12.68 4.48 -0.93
CA VAL A 38 -12.76 5.10 0.38
C VAL A 38 -11.74 6.15 0.54
N THR A 39 -11.72 6.77 1.70
CA THR A 39 -10.88 7.82 2.13
C THR A 39 -10.46 7.64 3.59
N ALA A 40 -10.18 8.78 4.25
CA ALA A 40 -9.25 9.08 5.30
C ALA A 40 -8.95 10.64 5.15
N ASN A 41 -9.63 11.61 5.83
CA ASN A 41 -9.70 13.07 5.40
C ASN A 41 -9.58 14.38 6.34
N TYR A 42 -8.54 15.30 6.47
CA TYR A 42 -8.12 16.36 7.54
C TYR A 42 -8.65 17.81 7.78
N GLY A 43 -9.32 18.07 8.93
CA GLY A 43 -9.83 19.35 9.45
C GLY A 43 -10.67 19.29 10.77
N THR A 44 -11.54 18.27 10.98
CA THR A 44 -12.30 17.95 12.24
C THR A 44 -12.83 16.47 12.40
N GLN A 45 -11.99 15.44 12.22
CA GLN A 45 -12.11 14.00 12.65
C GLN A 45 -12.76 12.92 11.72
N SER A 46 -12.11 12.13 10.82
CA SER A 46 -12.67 11.58 9.54
C SER A 46 -12.21 10.17 9.05
N ALA A 47 -12.45 9.71 7.78
CA ALA A 47 -12.43 8.40 6.98
C ALA A 47 -13.15 8.05 5.54
N SER A 48 -14.20 8.65 4.93
CA SER A 48 -15.31 8.24 3.96
C SER A 48 -15.22 7.53 2.55
N ILE A 49 -16.23 7.58 1.63
CA ILE A 49 -16.41 6.82 0.34
C ILE A 49 -16.92 7.62 -0.91
N PHE A 50 -16.83 7.21 -2.19
CA PHE A 50 -17.82 7.67 -3.21
C PHE A 50 -18.65 6.41 -3.75
N TYR A 51 -19.32 6.24 -4.93
CA TYR A 51 -19.83 4.92 -5.49
C TYR A 51 -20.23 4.76 -7.00
N GLY A 52 -19.62 3.76 -7.69
CA GLY A 52 -19.97 2.58 -8.55
C GLY A 52 -20.84 2.67 -9.80
N HIS A 53 -20.31 2.80 -11.03
CA HIS A 53 -21.12 2.86 -12.27
C HIS A 53 -20.47 2.26 -13.53
N GLY A 54 -19.17 1.94 -13.61
CA GLY A 54 -18.61 1.27 -14.80
C GLY A 54 -18.83 1.94 -16.19
N ASP A 55 -19.11 3.24 -16.22
CA ASP A 55 -19.16 4.13 -17.36
C ASP A 55 -18.27 5.39 -17.24
N GLY A 56 -17.10 5.31 -16.62
CA GLY A 56 -16.18 6.41 -16.39
C GLY A 56 -16.86 7.63 -15.82
N SER A 57 -17.96 7.53 -15.07
CA SER A 57 -18.61 8.73 -14.60
C SER A 57 -19.29 8.67 -13.25
N PHE A 58 -18.92 9.56 -12.32
CA PHE A 58 -19.28 9.43 -10.91
C PHE A 58 -20.27 10.48 -10.33
N ALA A 59 -20.87 10.20 -9.15
CA ALA A 59 -22.19 10.68 -8.66
C ALA A 59 -22.21 11.85 -7.61
N LYS A 60 -22.89 11.82 -6.39
CA LYS A 60 -22.62 12.77 -5.23
C LYS A 60 -22.74 12.34 -3.72
N PRO A 61 -21.97 12.97 -2.75
CA PRO A 61 -21.22 11.61 -1.54
C PRO A 61 -22.20 11.58 -0.21
N SER A 62 -22.06 10.76 0.89
CA SER A 62 -22.75 10.67 2.27
C SER A 62 -21.94 10.44 3.66
N THR A 63 -22.20 11.10 4.83
CA THR A 63 -21.19 11.30 5.98
C THR A 63 -21.24 10.53 7.37
N TYR A 64 -20.11 9.94 7.87
CA TYR A 64 -19.80 9.27 9.19
C TYR A 64 -19.10 10.16 10.25
N PRO A 65 -19.08 9.79 11.55
CA PRO A 65 -17.97 9.92 12.54
C PRO A 65 -16.87 8.87 12.87
N THR A 66 -15.66 9.39 13.09
CA THR A 66 -14.67 8.84 14.00
C THR A 66 -14.83 9.48 15.40
N GLY A 67 -14.52 10.77 15.60
CA GLY A 67 -14.67 11.44 16.92
C GLY A 67 -13.83 12.72 17.21
N PHE A 68 -12.86 12.75 18.15
CA PHE A 68 -12.11 13.96 18.55
C PHE A 68 -10.64 13.85 19.08
N ASP A 69 -9.88 14.93 18.87
CA ASP A 69 -8.54 15.38 19.36
C ASP A 69 -7.28 14.64 19.05
N SER A 70 -7.38 13.43 18.53
CA SER A 70 -6.21 12.97 17.88
C SER A 70 -5.86 13.86 16.67
N PHE A 71 -6.83 14.20 15.76
CA PHE A 71 -6.78 14.94 14.47
C PHE A 71 -6.60 14.19 13.08
N PRO A 72 -7.28 13.03 12.80
CA PRO A 72 -7.35 12.11 11.61
C PRO A 72 -6.17 11.69 10.66
N LEU A 73 -5.88 10.39 10.30
CA LEU A 73 -4.85 9.73 9.38
C LEU A 73 -5.16 8.27 8.76
N ALA A 74 -4.84 6.97 9.08
CA ALA A 74 -4.95 5.82 8.04
C ALA A 74 -4.68 4.20 8.17
N VAL A 75 -4.99 3.16 7.26
CA VAL A 75 -6.23 2.34 6.76
C VAL A 75 -6.04 0.81 6.14
N VAL A 76 -6.78 -0.39 6.27
CA VAL A 76 -6.88 -1.76 5.42
C VAL A 76 -8.28 -2.47 5.23
N SER A 77 -8.59 -3.31 4.19
CA SER A 77 -9.84 -4.14 4.10
C SER A 77 -9.75 -5.67 3.78
N GLY A 78 -10.63 -6.58 4.25
CA GLY A 78 -10.54 -8.06 4.14
C GLY A 78 -11.57 -8.85 5.02
N ASP A 79 -12.25 -9.96 4.60
CA ASP A 79 -13.45 -10.57 5.29
C ASP A 79 -13.49 -10.89 6.78
N PHE A 80 -13.57 -9.86 7.59
CA PHE A 80 -13.80 -9.96 9.00
C PHE A 80 -14.92 -10.83 9.54
N ASN A 81 -16.02 -11.15 8.85
CA ASN A 81 -17.22 -11.57 9.57
C ASN A 81 -18.39 -12.27 8.87
N ASN A 82 -18.27 -12.82 7.65
CA ASN A 82 -18.94 -14.10 7.28
C ASN A 82 -20.49 -14.11 7.12
N ASP A 83 -21.18 -13.02 7.48
CA ASP A 83 -22.61 -12.76 7.32
C ASP A 83 -23.13 -12.12 6.00
N ASN A 84 -22.31 -12.04 4.93
CA ASN A 84 -22.51 -11.37 3.62
C ASN A 84 -21.57 -10.16 3.22
N GLN A 85 -21.68 -8.92 3.71
CA GLN A 85 -21.34 -7.60 3.12
C GLN A 85 -20.09 -6.79 3.67
N MET A 86 -19.05 -6.44 2.88
CA MET A 86 -17.67 -5.95 3.26
C MET A 86 -17.53 -4.77 4.35
N ASP A 87 -17.21 -5.17 5.61
CA ASP A 87 -16.63 -4.41 6.76
C ASP A 87 -15.28 -3.64 6.52
N LEU A 88 -14.49 -3.21 7.53
CA LEU A 88 -13.20 -2.47 7.50
C LEU A 88 -12.55 -2.16 8.88
N ALA A 89 -11.22 -1.97 8.99
CA ALA A 89 -10.45 -1.76 10.26
C ALA A 89 -9.25 -0.81 10.15
N ILE A 90 -8.87 -0.15 11.27
CA ILE A 90 -8.37 1.24 11.15
C ILE A 90 -7.45 1.90 12.21
N ALA A 91 -6.62 2.85 11.78
CA ALA A 91 -5.63 3.62 12.52
C ALA A 91 -5.59 5.20 12.38
N ASN A 92 -5.66 6.24 13.27
CA ASN A 92 -6.09 6.51 14.69
C ASN A 92 -5.08 7.25 15.65
N TYR A 93 -5.08 8.56 16.06
CA TYR A 93 -3.85 9.38 16.48
C TYR A 93 -3.69 10.14 17.83
N GLY A 94 -3.86 9.62 19.03
CA GLY A 94 -3.68 10.40 20.26
C GLY A 94 -4.83 10.33 21.25
N THR A 95 -5.90 9.60 20.95
CA THR A 95 -6.84 9.14 22.00
C THR A 95 -6.95 7.62 22.14
N ASN A 96 -6.08 6.92 21.44
CA ASN A 96 -5.41 5.72 21.84
C ASN A 96 -6.05 4.34 21.50
N THR A 97 -6.21 3.95 20.23
CA THR A 97 -6.87 2.70 19.78
C THR A 97 -6.80 2.41 18.25
N VAL A 98 -6.90 1.17 17.79
CA VAL A 98 -7.52 0.85 16.48
C VAL A 98 -9.01 0.67 16.67
N GLY A 99 -9.88 1.23 15.86
CA GLY A 99 -11.29 0.82 15.95
C GLY A 99 -11.78 0.03 14.77
N ILE A 100 -13.07 -0.32 14.77
CA ILE A 100 -13.64 -1.20 13.76
C ILE A 100 -15.18 -1.02 13.57
N LEU A 101 -15.71 -0.33 12.52
CA LEU A 101 -17.17 -0.25 12.18
C LEU A 101 -17.56 -1.50 11.39
N LEU A 102 -18.81 -1.63 10.94
CA LEU A 102 -19.30 -2.89 10.41
C LEU A 102 -20.24 -2.97 9.18
N GLY A 103 -20.13 -4.06 8.40
CA GLY A 103 -20.93 -4.52 7.26
C GLY A 103 -22.46 -4.54 7.45
N ASN A 104 -23.23 -4.18 6.41
CA ASN A 104 -24.70 -4.27 6.22
C ASN A 104 -25.09 -4.10 4.72
N SER A 105 -25.94 -4.97 4.16
CA SER A 105 -26.44 -5.01 2.75
C SER A 105 -27.26 -3.81 2.24
N ASN A 106 -27.16 -2.66 2.86
CA ASN A 106 -27.73 -1.38 2.42
C ASN A 106 -26.67 -0.28 2.46
N GLY A 107 -25.42 -0.68 2.46
CA GLY A 107 -24.26 0.16 2.55
C GLY A 107 -24.09 0.91 3.85
N THR A 108 -25.03 0.80 4.79
CA THR A 108 -24.85 1.43 6.09
C THR A 108 -23.73 0.75 6.79
N PHE A 109 -22.89 1.55 7.41
CA PHE A 109 -22.02 0.96 8.39
C PHE A 109 -22.65 0.63 9.70
N SER A 110 -21.85 0.04 10.58
CA SER A 110 -22.23 -0.23 11.96
C SER A 110 -21.15 0.20 12.97
N LYS A 111 -21.52 0.40 14.24
CA LYS A 111 -20.97 1.41 15.16
C LYS A 111 -19.55 1.25 15.75
N GLN A 112 -18.51 1.15 14.94
CA GLN A 112 -17.10 1.35 15.31
C GLN A 112 -16.63 0.93 16.72
N SER A 113 -16.17 -0.30 16.93
CA SER A 113 -15.30 -0.63 18.08
C SER A 113 -14.04 0.27 18.13
N THR A 114 -13.25 0.29 19.19
CA THR A 114 -11.99 1.08 19.35
C THR A 114 -11.10 0.38 20.40
N LEU A 115 -9.86 -0.01 20.10
CA LEU A 115 -9.18 -1.18 20.65
C LEU A 115 -7.69 -0.94 20.85
N SER A 116 -7.23 -1.17 22.09
CA SER A 116 -6.08 -0.50 22.70
C SER A 116 -4.66 -0.96 22.31
N THR A 117 -3.78 -0.02 21.94
CA THR A 117 -2.50 -0.36 21.30
C THR A 117 -1.16 -0.19 22.08
N GLY A 118 -1.03 0.69 23.09
CA GLY A 118 0.00 0.68 24.18
C GLY A 118 0.51 2.08 24.61
N PRO A 119 0.46 2.51 25.89
CA PRO A 119 0.25 3.93 26.25
C PRO A 119 1.32 4.92 25.79
N ASN A 120 0.87 6.05 25.24
CA ASN A 120 1.60 6.81 24.23
C ASN A 120 1.90 5.88 23.08
N SER A 121 0.86 5.33 22.46
CA SER A 121 1.13 4.45 21.35
C SER A 121 1.56 5.20 20.10
N HIS A 122 1.62 6.55 20.14
CA HIS A 122 1.71 7.65 19.16
C HIS A 122 1.80 7.51 17.55
N PRO A 123 0.90 6.83 16.74
CA PRO A 123 0.86 6.12 15.37
C PRO A 123 0.98 6.30 13.75
N TYR A 124 0.91 5.16 12.96
CA TYR A 124 0.90 4.89 11.47
C TYR A 124 0.58 3.39 11.08
N SER A 125 -0.56 3.02 10.44
CA SER A 125 -0.71 2.08 9.28
C SER A 125 -1.73 0.96 9.19
N LEU A 126 -1.69 -0.02 8.21
CA LEU A 126 -2.58 -1.18 8.01
C LEU A 126 -2.31 -2.23 6.79
N ALA A 127 -2.06 -3.59 6.78
CA ALA A 127 -2.09 -4.52 5.55
C ALA A 127 -1.99 -6.11 5.58
N VAL A 128 -2.93 -6.91 5.02
CA VAL A 128 -3.16 -8.40 5.19
C VAL A 128 -2.69 -9.47 4.11
N GLY A 129 -2.73 -10.82 4.29
CA GLY A 129 -2.29 -12.03 3.49
C GLY A 129 -2.62 -13.29 4.33
N TYR A 130 -1.87 -14.41 4.59
CA TYR A 130 -2.35 -15.64 5.34
C TYR A 130 -1.75 -16.44 6.68
N LEU A 131 -1.33 -15.86 7.84
CA LEU A 131 -0.78 -16.35 9.20
C LEU A 131 -1.15 -17.63 10.00
N ASN A 132 -2.28 -18.28 9.83
CA ASN A 132 -2.71 -19.42 10.64
C ASN A 132 -3.39 -20.42 9.69
N ASP A 133 -4.06 -21.51 10.12
CA ASP A 133 -4.02 -22.76 9.30
C ASP A 133 -5.39 -23.52 9.07
N ASP A 134 -6.28 -23.01 8.18
CA ASP A 134 -7.47 -23.53 7.39
C ASP A 134 -7.98 -22.51 6.27
N THR A 135 -8.99 -21.58 6.43
CA THR A 135 -9.24 -20.28 5.65
C THR A 135 -10.04 -19.15 6.42
N LEU A 136 -9.55 -17.93 6.85
CA LEU A 136 -9.99 -16.86 7.86
C LEU A 136 -8.80 -15.81 7.97
N LEU A 137 -8.77 -14.54 8.50
CA LEU A 137 -7.64 -13.58 8.15
C LEU A 137 -6.82 -12.52 9.00
N ASP A 138 -6.88 -12.34 10.34
CA ASP A 138 -6.14 -11.41 11.26
C ASP A 138 -5.76 -9.97 10.82
N ILE A 139 -4.89 -9.31 11.65
CA ILE A 139 -4.30 -7.98 11.48
C ILE A 139 -2.70 -7.95 11.76
N ALA A 140 -1.96 -6.82 11.72
CA ALA A 140 -0.66 -6.51 12.34
C ALA A 140 -0.41 -4.96 12.41
N VAL A 141 -0.72 -4.34 13.55
CA VAL A 141 -0.81 -2.90 13.88
C VAL A 141 0.47 -2.14 14.31
N THR A 142 1.52 -1.88 13.56
CA THR A 142 2.95 -1.52 13.85
C THR A 142 3.46 -0.16 14.39
N ASN A 143 4.30 -0.04 15.47
CA ASN A 143 4.33 1.17 16.36
C ASN A 143 5.51 2.13 16.72
N HIS A 144 5.46 3.46 16.43
CA HIS A 144 6.53 4.51 16.55
C HIS A 144 7.02 4.94 17.96
N GLY A 145 7.22 6.20 18.30
CA GLY A 145 7.55 6.81 19.63
C GLY A 145 7.81 6.10 21.01
N ASP A 146 7.54 4.81 21.27
CA ASP A 146 7.72 4.07 22.55
C ASP A 146 8.24 2.61 22.39
N GLN A 147 8.09 2.02 21.18
CA GLN A 147 8.98 1.26 20.29
C GLN A 147 9.07 -0.31 20.02
N ASN A 148 8.19 -1.03 19.24
CA ASN A 148 7.94 -2.54 19.21
C ASN A 148 6.91 -3.20 18.10
N VAL A 149 6.21 -4.41 18.08
CA VAL A 149 5.54 -5.24 16.94
C VAL A 149 4.64 -6.51 17.26
N GLY A 150 3.28 -6.37 17.38
CA GLY A 150 1.90 -7.08 17.55
C GLY A 150 0.93 -7.86 16.62
N VAL A 151 0.18 -8.72 17.28
CA VAL A 151 -0.81 -9.60 16.67
C VAL A 151 -1.95 -9.80 17.70
N LEU A 152 -3.24 -9.81 17.34
CA LEU A 152 -4.50 -10.01 18.08
C LEU A 152 -4.90 -11.48 17.82
N LEU A 153 -6.01 -11.97 18.38
CA LEU A 153 -6.63 -13.23 18.00
C LEU A 153 -8.16 -13.15 18.20
N GLY A 154 -8.98 -12.68 17.27
CA GLY A 154 -10.42 -13.06 17.24
C GLY A 154 -10.75 -14.42 16.63
N ASN A 155 -12.02 -14.65 16.27
CA ASN A 155 -12.73 -15.75 16.94
C ASN A 155 -13.95 -16.46 16.31
N GLY A 156 -14.80 -15.83 15.50
CA GLY A 156 -16.11 -16.37 15.10
C GLY A 156 -17.34 -15.76 15.82
N ASP A 157 -17.22 -14.66 16.57
CA ASP A 157 -18.30 -14.13 17.43
C ASP A 157 -18.42 -12.59 17.56
N GLY A 158 -17.69 -11.81 16.75
CA GLY A 158 -17.60 -10.35 16.81
C GLY A 158 -16.67 -9.81 17.92
N THR A 159 -15.90 -10.66 18.62
CA THR A 159 -15.00 -10.24 19.73
C THR A 159 -13.53 -10.08 19.28
N PHE A 160 -12.47 -10.26 20.11
CA PHE A 160 -11.06 -10.48 19.70
C PHE A 160 -10.23 -11.06 20.90
N ARG A 161 -8.88 -10.95 20.95
CA ARG A 161 -8.01 -11.41 22.10
C ARG A 161 -6.82 -10.47 22.36
N LYS A 162 -6.29 -10.40 23.62
CA LYS A 162 -5.36 -9.35 24.18
C LYS A 162 -3.78 -9.48 24.23
N GLN A 163 -3.11 -8.34 23.97
CA GLN A 163 -1.72 -7.92 23.55
C GLN A 163 -0.41 -8.60 24.16
N MET A 164 0.27 -9.59 23.45
CA MET A 164 1.57 -10.37 23.68
C MET A 164 2.98 -9.96 23.01
N ILE A 165 4.04 -9.47 23.69
CA ILE A 165 5.18 -8.57 23.19
C ILE A 165 6.65 -9.17 22.90
N TYR A 166 7.23 -9.11 21.65
CA TYR A 166 8.50 -9.69 20.98
C TYR A 166 9.65 -8.90 20.16
N SER A 167 10.81 -8.43 20.67
CA SER A 167 11.67 -7.30 20.10
C SER A 167 12.65 -7.35 18.85
N LEU A 168 13.10 -6.14 18.41
CA LEU A 168 14.24 -5.70 17.54
C LEU A 168 15.22 -4.62 18.13
N GLY A 169 15.13 -4.19 19.39
CA GLY A 169 16.13 -3.24 19.96
C GLY A 169 15.84 -1.75 19.69
N ALA A 170 16.83 -0.91 19.33
CA ALA A 170 16.60 0.54 19.20
C ALA A 170 15.78 0.92 17.97
N ALA A 171 15.30 -0.08 17.23
CA ALA A 171 15.01 -0.15 15.81
C ALA A 171 14.38 1.03 15.11
N SER A 172 13.78 2.00 15.77
CA SER A 172 12.73 2.94 15.39
C SER A 172 11.61 2.50 14.40
N PRO A 173 11.23 1.23 14.07
CA PRO A 173 10.11 0.81 13.18
C PRO A 173 9.68 1.60 11.93
N TYR A 174 8.74 1.14 11.09
CA TYR A 174 7.85 1.99 10.24
C TYR A 174 6.98 1.15 9.27
N SER A 175 6.56 -0.11 9.57
CA SER A 175 5.84 -0.95 8.58
C SER A 175 5.09 -2.28 8.92
N VAL A 176 4.55 -3.15 8.01
CA VAL A 176 4.09 -4.59 8.11
C VAL A 176 3.75 -5.16 6.67
N GLY A 177 3.25 -6.39 6.42
CA GLY A 177 2.60 -6.95 5.17
C GLY A 177 2.96 -8.36 4.57
N ILE A 178 2.06 -9.08 3.86
CA ILE A 178 1.82 -10.54 4.00
C ILE A 178 2.02 -11.65 2.86
N SER A 179 2.94 -12.67 2.90
CA SER A 179 3.24 -13.87 1.94
C SER A 179 4.31 -15.13 2.27
N ASP A 180 4.38 -16.53 2.33
CA ASP A 180 5.56 -17.38 3.02
C ASP A 180 7.09 -17.25 2.67
N LEU A 181 7.99 -16.57 3.41
CA LEU A 181 9.37 -16.36 2.90
C LEU A 181 10.37 -17.50 3.06
N ASN A 182 9.91 -18.68 3.38
CA ASN A 182 10.73 -19.84 3.17
C ASN A 182 10.62 -20.36 1.73
N LYS A 183 9.47 -20.90 1.33
CA LYS A 183 9.35 -22.29 0.85
C LYS A 183 9.34 -23.38 1.93
N ASP A 184 8.53 -23.18 2.99
CA ASP A 184 8.18 -24.14 4.07
C ASP A 184 6.72 -24.02 4.57
N ASN A 185 5.90 -23.08 4.06
CA ASN A 185 4.44 -23.08 4.27
C ASN A 185 3.80 -21.91 5.04
N ARG A 186 4.57 -20.98 5.65
CA ARG A 186 4.13 -20.19 6.83
C ARG A 186 4.75 -18.77 6.91
N MET A 187 4.30 -17.90 7.82
CA MET A 187 3.98 -16.50 7.46
C MET A 187 4.53 -15.16 8.15
N ASP A 188 5.68 -14.62 7.71
CA ASP A 188 6.72 -13.59 8.08
C ASP A 188 6.66 -11.99 7.91
N LEU A 189 7.25 -11.25 8.87
CA LEU A 189 7.36 -9.76 9.04
C LEU A 189 8.37 -9.05 8.04
N ILE A 190 9.11 -7.89 8.19
CA ILE A 190 10.21 -7.27 7.28
C ILE A 190 10.37 -5.70 7.00
N THR A 191 11.53 -5.01 7.26
CA THR A 191 11.56 -3.72 8.05
C THR A 191 12.56 -2.45 7.85
N THR A 192 12.73 -1.63 6.77
CA THR A 192 13.67 -0.40 6.68
C THR A 192 13.57 0.89 7.60
N ASN A 193 14.59 1.78 7.75
CA ASN A 193 15.10 2.15 9.09
C ASN A 193 15.81 3.50 9.68
N ASN A 194 15.53 4.40 10.68
CA ASN A 194 16.11 5.82 11.00
C ASN A 194 17.19 6.21 12.12
N GLY A 195 17.62 5.39 13.11
CA GLY A 195 18.60 5.81 14.16
C GLY A 195 19.97 5.07 14.38
N THR A 196 20.24 3.83 13.91
CA THR A 196 21.63 3.26 13.76
C THR A 196 22.18 2.69 12.39
N ASN A 197 21.68 1.67 11.62
CA ASN A 197 21.40 1.74 10.13
C ASN A 197 20.64 0.58 9.24
N ASN A 198 20.96 -0.75 9.10
CA ASN A 198 20.00 -1.92 9.15
C ASN A 198 19.33 -2.77 7.98
N ILE A 199 19.61 -4.06 7.58
CA ILE A 199 18.55 -5.03 7.00
C ILE A 199 18.39 -6.38 7.70
N ILE A 200 17.76 -6.36 8.85
CA ILE A 200 17.25 -7.46 9.63
C ILE A 200 16.28 -8.34 8.77
N VAL A 201 15.99 -9.61 9.12
CA VAL A 201 15.03 -10.52 8.48
C VAL A 201 14.79 -11.78 9.35
N LEU A 202 13.60 -12.30 9.65
CA LEU A 202 13.27 -13.22 10.78
C LEU A 202 12.17 -14.28 10.42
N LEU A 203 11.90 -15.36 11.21
CA LEU A 203 11.04 -16.52 10.82
C LEU A 203 10.14 -17.15 11.90
N GLY A 204 9.07 -17.87 11.48
CA GLY A 204 7.90 -18.62 12.06
C GLY A 204 8.03 -20.07 12.59
N TYR A 205 7.28 -20.48 13.65
CA TYR A 205 7.49 -21.72 14.46
C TYR A 205 6.69 -23.01 14.18
N GLY A 206 5.47 -22.96 13.64
CA GLY A 206 4.45 -24.02 13.82
C GLY A 206 3.44 -23.79 14.98
N ASN A 207 3.05 -22.54 15.25
CA ASN A 207 1.90 -22.13 16.09
C ASN A 207 1.41 -20.66 16.00
N GLY A 208 2.27 -19.65 16.13
CA GLY A 208 1.83 -18.59 17.03
C GLY A 208 2.80 -17.59 17.66
N SER A 209 4.11 -17.83 17.71
CA SER A 209 4.95 -17.12 18.71
C SER A 209 6.40 -16.72 18.34
N PHE A 210 6.68 -15.41 18.39
CA PHE A 210 7.80 -14.60 17.85
C PHE A 210 9.21 -14.93 18.59
N GLY A 211 10.39 -15.22 17.95
CA GLY A 211 11.78 -15.34 18.53
C GLY A 211 12.75 -14.09 18.66
N ASN A 212 13.87 -13.97 17.88
CA ASN A 212 14.83 -12.79 17.77
C ASN A 212 15.23 -12.44 16.27
N GLN A 213 16.13 -11.50 15.82
CA GLN A 213 16.11 -10.72 14.49
C GLN A 213 17.29 -10.83 13.33
N MET A 214 17.37 -11.20 11.98
CA MET A 214 18.57 -11.40 10.98
C MET A 214 19.16 -10.28 9.95
N VAL A 215 20.37 -9.59 10.00
CA VAL A 215 20.65 -8.16 9.57
C VAL A 215 21.78 -7.77 8.56
N PHE A 216 21.51 -6.94 7.50
CA PHE A 216 22.37 -6.80 6.30
C PHE A 216 22.76 -5.45 5.48
N THR A 217 22.30 -4.92 4.30
CA THR A 217 22.75 -3.55 3.66
C THR A 217 21.72 -2.61 2.85
N THR A 218 21.61 -1.25 2.97
CA THR A 218 20.88 -0.25 2.08
C THR A 218 21.59 1.15 2.07
N GLY A 219 21.05 2.16 1.39
CA GLY A 219 21.30 3.61 1.57
C GLY A 219 20.58 4.26 2.78
N SER A 220 19.83 5.33 2.54
CA SER A 220 19.40 6.38 3.50
C SER A 220 17.93 6.79 3.32
N TYR A 221 17.01 6.84 4.34
CA TYR A 221 15.67 7.53 4.49
C TYR A 221 14.30 6.70 4.59
N PRO A 222 14.11 5.33 4.41
CA PRO A 222 12.97 4.57 3.86
C PRO A 222 11.51 4.89 3.96
N GLN A 223 10.72 4.39 3.01
CA GLN A 223 9.39 4.95 2.87
C GLN A 223 8.33 4.15 2.01
N SER A 224 8.42 2.84 1.67
CA SER A 224 7.43 2.08 0.79
C SER A 224 7.65 0.57 0.63
N VAL A 225 6.89 -0.31 -0.12
CA VAL A 225 7.07 -1.78 -0.50
C VAL A 225 6.13 -2.40 -1.61
N ALA A 226 6.53 -3.54 -2.26
CA ALA A 226 5.98 -4.42 -3.31
C ALA A 226 6.87 -5.63 -3.77
N VAL A 227 6.38 -6.87 -3.73
CA VAL A 227 7.08 -8.10 -3.31
C VAL A 227 7.55 -9.16 -4.37
N GLY A 228 8.84 -9.42 -4.64
CA GLY A 228 9.40 -10.52 -5.51
C GLY A 228 10.75 -10.10 -6.19
N ASP A 229 11.53 -10.56 -7.22
CA ASP A 229 11.81 -11.76 -8.07
C ASP A 229 12.06 -11.31 -9.65
N PHE A 230 13.25 -10.84 -10.20
CA PHE A 230 13.64 -10.25 -11.63
C PHE A 230 14.79 -10.65 -12.86
N ASN A 231 15.87 -11.57 -12.88
CA ASN A 231 17.00 -12.34 -13.60
C ASN A 231 17.01 -13.90 -14.05
N SER A 232 15.99 -14.70 -13.70
CA SER A 232 15.53 -16.11 -13.64
C SER A 232 16.31 -17.11 -12.80
N ASP A 233 16.13 -17.08 -11.47
CA ASP A 233 16.66 -18.12 -10.59
C ASP A 233 15.66 -18.84 -9.67
N THR A 234 14.39 -18.44 -9.71
CA THR A 234 13.24 -18.90 -8.92
C THR A 234 13.52 -18.70 -7.41
N ARG A 235 13.95 -17.49 -7.00
CA ARG A 235 14.32 -17.17 -5.59
C ARG A 235 14.40 -15.66 -5.22
N LEU A 236 13.53 -14.79 -5.70
CA LEU A 236 13.02 -13.59 -4.98
C LEU A 236 13.80 -12.29 -5.05
N ASP A 237 13.25 -11.07 -4.88
CA ASP A 237 13.92 -9.81 -4.43
C ASP A 237 13.16 -8.52 -3.86
N ILE A 238 13.12 -8.23 -2.54
CA ILE A 238 12.46 -7.01 -1.92
C ILE A 238 12.96 -5.63 -2.44
N VAL A 239 12.27 -4.47 -2.49
CA VAL A 239 12.70 -3.35 -3.36
C VAL A 239 12.95 -1.80 -2.99
N VAL A 240 13.72 -1.41 -1.93
CA VAL A 240 13.94 -0.04 -1.27
C VAL A 240 14.30 1.32 -2.01
N ALA A 241 13.62 2.51 -2.07
CA ALA A 241 13.83 3.82 -2.87
C ALA A 241 14.12 5.35 -2.40
N ASN A 242 15.14 6.23 -2.76
CA ASN A 242 15.90 7.13 -1.79
C ASN A 242 16.28 8.68 -1.99
N TYR A 243 16.36 9.68 -1.01
CA TYR A 243 16.30 11.24 -1.04
C TYR A 243 17.41 12.37 -0.94
N ASP A 244 18.68 12.31 -0.47
CA ASP A 244 19.66 13.45 -0.51
C ASP A 244 21.19 13.13 -0.57
N ASP A 245 21.68 11.89 -0.37
CA ASP A 245 23.02 11.45 -0.88
C ASP A 245 23.01 10.72 -2.24
N ASN A 246 21.83 10.55 -2.82
CA ASN A 246 21.59 10.36 -4.25
C ASN A 246 22.08 8.99 -4.93
N THR A 247 21.62 7.76 -4.53
CA THR A 247 21.71 6.34 -5.13
C THR A 247 20.45 5.26 -5.06
N VAL A 248 20.09 4.25 -5.97
CA VAL A 248 19.28 2.89 -5.92
C VAL A 248 19.28 2.11 -4.57
N SER A 249 19.75 0.85 -4.57
CA SER A 249 20.23 -0.08 -3.53
C SER A 249 19.67 -1.49 -3.43
N VAL A 250 19.27 -2.13 -4.52
CA VAL A 250 18.92 -3.56 -4.74
C VAL A 250 19.75 -4.52 -3.84
N LEU A 251 19.18 -5.57 -3.22
CA LEU A 251 19.65 -6.78 -2.51
C LEU A 251 19.60 -8.25 -3.36
N LEU A 252 20.55 -9.26 -3.43
CA LEU A 252 20.79 -10.43 -4.41
C LEU A 252 21.17 -11.80 -3.75
N GLY A 253 20.56 -12.97 -4.06
CA GLY A 253 20.24 -14.07 -3.08
C GLY A 253 19.98 -15.52 -3.51
N TYR A 254 19.67 -16.42 -2.52
CA TYR A 254 20.74 -18.66 -1.06
C TYR A 254 20.10 -20.14 -0.85
N GLY A 255 18.99 -20.28 -0.10
CA GLY A 255 18.44 -21.48 0.53
C GLY A 255 18.03 -21.25 2.01
N ASN A 256 18.11 -20.03 2.52
CA ASN A 256 17.80 -19.68 3.92
C ASN A 256 17.29 -18.25 4.12
N GLY A 257 16.82 -17.65 3.04
CA GLY A 257 16.67 -16.23 2.83
C GLY A 257 17.95 -15.37 2.72
N SER A 258 18.88 -15.47 3.68
CA SER A 258 20.03 -14.58 4.06
C SER A 258 21.17 -14.25 3.03
N PHE A 259 22.26 -13.58 3.45
CA PHE A 259 22.68 -12.29 2.86
C PHE A 259 23.99 -12.03 2.04
N SER A 260 23.95 -10.92 1.27
CA SER A 260 25.03 -10.31 0.43
C SER A 260 25.10 -8.74 0.48
N ASN A 261 25.54 -7.97 -0.57
CA ASN A 261 25.93 -6.51 -0.48
C ASN A 261 25.78 -5.53 -1.71
N GLN A 262 25.90 -4.21 -1.46
CA GLN A 262 25.35 -3.02 -2.20
C GLN A 262 26.11 -2.52 -3.46
N MET A 263 25.49 -2.44 -4.66
CA MET A 263 26.10 -1.92 -5.92
C MET A 263 25.39 -0.66 -6.49
N ALA A 264 26.01 0.30 -7.24
CA ALA A 264 25.70 1.80 -7.36
C ALA A 264 25.13 2.45 -8.73
N TYR A 265 24.10 3.36 -8.79
CA TYR A 265 23.57 4.26 -9.90
C TYR A 265 22.66 5.49 -9.40
N THR A 266 21.94 6.34 -10.22
CA THR A 266 21.42 7.73 -9.82
C THR A 266 20.29 8.38 -10.70
N THR A 267 19.74 9.58 -10.35
CA THR A 267 18.38 10.04 -10.78
C THR A 267 18.16 11.55 -11.05
N GLY A 268 16.96 12.10 -10.81
CA GLY A 268 16.79 13.55 -10.56
C GLY A 268 17.41 13.89 -9.19
N SER A 269 17.17 15.03 -8.55
CA SER A 269 17.59 15.19 -7.14
C SER A 269 16.80 14.34 -6.14
N SER A 270 16.73 12.99 -6.37
CA SER A 270 16.24 11.77 -5.64
C SER A 270 14.72 11.24 -5.63
N PRO A 271 14.10 10.43 -4.72
CA PRO A 271 12.58 10.11 -4.36
C PRO A 271 11.54 8.89 -1.74
N GLN A 272 10.56 7.90 -1.49
CA GLN A 272 9.37 7.24 -2.19
C GLN A 272 8.56 6.41 -1.21
N SER A 273 7.52 5.62 -1.43
CA SER A 273 6.91 4.90 -2.55
C SER A 273 7.76 3.88 -3.19
N VAL A 274 7.08 2.78 -3.61
CA VAL A 274 7.27 1.99 -4.82
C VAL A 274 6.13 0.90 -5.09
N ALA A 275 6.04 0.09 -6.20
CA ALA A 275 4.91 -0.89 -6.52
C ALA A 275 5.07 -2.18 -7.47
N ILE A 276 4.23 -2.76 -8.45
CA ILE A 276 4.54 -3.98 -9.41
C ILE A 276 3.69 -4.63 -10.63
N GLY A 277 4.00 -4.58 -11.99
CA GLY A 277 3.76 -5.49 -13.24
C GLY A 277 4.79 -6.03 -14.40
N ASP A 278 4.69 -5.71 -15.70
CA ASP A 278 5.73 -5.64 -16.80
C ASP A 278 5.36 -4.42 -17.67
N PHE A 279 6.19 -3.50 -18.19
CA PHE A 279 5.68 -2.55 -19.22
C PHE A 279 6.43 -2.40 -20.56
N ASN A 280 7.14 -3.45 -20.98
CA ASN A 280 7.65 -3.63 -22.34
C ASN A 280 7.15 -4.91 -23.05
N ASN A 281 6.52 -5.84 -22.33
CA ASN A 281 6.00 -7.15 -22.75
C ASN A 281 7.09 -8.06 -23.30
N ASP A 282 8.20 -8.12 -22.57
CA ASP A 282 9.32 -9.03 -22.83
C ASP A 282 9.39 -10.23 -21.86
N MET A 283 8.29 -10.44 -21.13
CA MET A 283 7.86 -11.69 -20.45
C MET A 283 8.50 -11.89 -19.08
N ARG A 284 8.41 -10.83 -18.28
CA ARG A 284 9.42 -10.38 -17.35
C ARG A 284 8.92 -9.13 -16.52
N LEU A 285 9.71 -8.48 -15.65
CA LEU A 285 9.30 -7.48 -14.62
C LEU A 285 10.31 -6.31 -14.42
N ASP A 286 10.01 -5.09 -13.92
CA ASP A 286 10.95 -3.96 -13.60
C ASP A 286 10.78 -2.98 -12.31
N ILE A 287 11.48 -1.82 -12.04
CA ILE A 287 11.55 -0.86 -10.82
C ILE A 287 10.70 0.44 -10.58
N VAL A 288 10.28 1.27 -11.55
CA VAL A 288 9.26 2.32 -11.55
C VAL A 288 9.39 3.33 -10.32
N VAL A 289 9.98 4.59 -10.36
CA VAL A 289 10.47 5.36 -9.10
C VAL A 289 10.65 6.97 -8.88
N ALA A 290 10.32 7.78 -7.79
CA ALA A 290 10.18 9.32 -7.86
C ALA A 290 9.75 10.43 -6.71
N ASN A 291 10.07 11.67 -6.20
CA ASN A 291 11.02 12.85 -6.17
C ASN A 291 10.69 14.10 -5.18
N ARG A 292 11.53 14.77 -4.35
CA ARG A 292 11.47 16.17 -3.78
C ARG A 292 12.36 17.35 -4.38
N GLY A 293 12.23 17.69 -5.68
CA GLY A 293 13.11 18.59 -6.48
C GLY A 293 12.64 19.16 -7.88
N ASP A 294 12.45 18.39 -8.99
CA ASP A 294 12.33 18.91 -10.40
C ASP A 294 11.15 18.53 -11.38
N ASN A 295 10.19 17.69 -10.98
CA ASN A 295 8.95 17.17 -11.65
C ASN A 295 9.03 15.82 -12.49
N THR A 296 9.48 14.63 -11.99
CA THR A 296 9.89 13.44 -12.84
C THR A 296 9.60 11.92 -12.46
N VAL A 297 8.86 11.19 -13.34
CA VAL A 297 8.29 9.80 -13.44
C VAL A 297 9.13 8.64 -14.06
N SER A 298 10.39 8.52 -13.74
CA SER A 298 11.20 7.29 -13.81
C SER A 298 10.73 5.90 -14.30
N VAL A 299 10.69 5.77 -15.64
CA VAL A 299 10.43 4.56 -16.47
C VAL A 299 11.58 3.78 -17.03
N LEU A 300 12.23 3.03 -16.17
CA LEU A 300 13.40 2.29 -16.57
C LEU A 300 13.06 0.90 -17.27
N LEU A 301 13.60 0.50 -18.44
CA LEU A 301 13.49 -0.87 -19.04
C LEU A 301 14.76 -1.74 -18.86
N GLY A 302 14.62 -3.05 -18.59
CA GLY A 302 15.63 -3.89 -17.93
C GLY A 302 16.61 -4.79 -18.70
N TYR A 303 17.23 -5.78 -18.02
CA TYR A 303 18.14 -6.76 -18.68
C TYR A 303 17.98 -8.27 -18.43
N GLY A 304 17.39 -8.74 -17.33
CA GLY A 304 17.06 -10.16 -17.14
C GLY A 304 18.28 -11.02 -16.77
N ASN A 305 19.02 -10.53 -15.78
CA ASN A 305 20.28 -11.05 -15.22
C ASN A 305 20.66 -10.43 -13.85
N GLY A 306 19.75 -9.69 -13.19
CA GLY A 306 20.02 -8.90 -11.99
C GLY A 306 20.40 -7.43 -12.23
N PHE A 307 20.64 -7.06 -13.50
CA PHE A 307 21.06 -5.76 -13.99
C PHE A 307 19.97 -5.01 -14.80
N PHE A 308 20.17 -3.69 -14.87
CA PHE A 308 19.18 -2.67 -15.21
C PHE A 308 19.86 -1.44 -15.90
N GLU A 309 19.18 -0.70 -16.80
CA GLU A 309 19.64 0.54 -17.52
C GLU A 309 19.63 1.87 -16.66
N LYS A 310 19.52 3.10 -17.26
CA LYS A 310 19.40 4.43 -16.58
C LYS A 310 18.64 5.59 -17.32
N GLN A 311 17.77 6.29 -16.58
CA GLN A 311 17.08 7.61 -16.68
C GLN A 311 16.79 8.51 -17.94
N ILE A 312 15.51 8.64 -18.38
CA ILE A 312 14.80 9.64 -19.27
C ILE A 312 13.50 10.27 -18.63
N PRO A 313 13.02 11.53 -18.88
CA PRO A 313 11.72 11.99 -18.30
C PRO A 313 10.74 12.98 -19.03
N TYR A 314 9.40 12.81 -18.92
CA TYR A 314 8.26 13.73 -19.28
C TYR A 314 7.34 14.20 -18.06
N SER A 315 7.09 15.52 -17.89
CA SER A 315 7.00 16.31 -16.60
C SER A 315 5.81 16.19 -15.60
N ALA A 316 5.39 17.28 -14.91
CA ALA A 316 4.21 17.35 -14.03
C ALA A 316 3.84 18.76 -13.55
N GLY A 317 2.70 18.93 -12.87
CA GLY A 317 2.56 19.94 -11.82
C GLY A 317 3.08 19.43 -10.45
N SER A 318 3.31 20.32 -9.50
CA SER A 318 4.40 20.25 -8.49
C SER A 318 4.31 19.34 -7.19
N LYS A 319 4.88 19.81 -6.06
CA LYS A 319 5.31 19.21 -4.76
C LYS A 319 5.05 17.71 -4.35
N SER A 320 4.94 16.73 -5.26
CA SER A 320 4.35 15.33 -5.28
C SER A 320 4.36 14.35 -4.06
N TYR A 321 4.23 12.97 -4.10
CA TYR A 321 4.54 11.97 -3.01
C TYR A 321 4.25 10.39 -2.94
N SER A 322 3.69 9.52 -3.85
CA SER A 322 3.97 8.00 -4.01
C SER A 322 3.13 7.01 -4.97
N ILE A 323 2.89 5.64 -4.89
CA ILE A 323 2.39 4.78 -6.04
C ILE A 323 1.65 3.33 -6.07
N ILE A 324 1.49 2.57 -7.25
CA ILE A 324 0.84 1.19 -7.56
C ILE A 324 0.81 0.64 -9.08
N VAL A 325 0.31 -0.58 -9.47
CA VAL A 325 0.06 -0.99 -10.92
C VAL A 325 -1.11 -1.96 -11.42
N GLY A 326 -1.34 -2.18 -12.76
CA GLY A 326 -2.31 -3.13 -13.44
C GLY A 326 -2.89 -3.06 -14.96
N ASN A 327 -3.82 -3.94 -15.64
CA ASN A 327 -5.37 -4.26 -16.08
C ASN A 327 -6.75 -3.52 -16.73
N LEU A 328 -7.10 -2.21 -17.09
CA LEU A 328 -8.15 -1.35 -17.78
C LEU A 328 -8.17 -0.45 -19.15
N ASN A 329 -7.70 -0.70 -20.39
CA ASN A 329 -8.19 0.12 -21.58
C ASN A 329 -8.68 -0.64 -22.84
N ASN A 330 -8.98 -1.93 -22.69
CA ASN A 330 -9.57 -2.89 -23.66
C ASN A 330 -8.67 -3.97 -24.27
N ASP A 331 -7.34 -3.84 -24.17
CA ASP A 331 -6.49 -4.74 -24.97
C ASP A 331 -5.01 -4.83 -24.50
N THR A 332 -4.81 -5.40 -23.31
CA THR A 332 -3.61 -6.03 -22.73
C THR A 332 -2.27 -5.28 -22.82
N HIS A 333 -2.25 -3.95 -22.93
CA HIS A 333 -1.28 -3.36 -22.03
C HIS A 333 -1.77 -3.61 -20.61
N LEU A 334 -0.96 -3.24 -19.64
CA LEU A 334 -1.43 -2.81 -18.36
C LEU A 334 -0.68 -1.47 -18.07
N ASP A 335 -1.41 -0.42 -17.68
CA ASP A 335 -1.14 1.11 -17.66
C ASP A 335 -0.19 2.66 -15.24
N ILE A 336 -0.46 3.95 -14.81
CA ILE A 336 0.18 4.76 -13.72
C ILE A 336 -0.84 5.80 -13.25
N VAL A 337 -0.82 6.46 -12.08
CA VAL A 337 -1.58 7.71 -11.78
C VAL A 337 -0.88 8.61 -10.76
N VAL A 338 -1.30 9.86 -10.36
CA VAL A 338 -0.61 10.88 -9.47
C VAL A 338 -1.38 11.81 -8.46
N THR A 339 -0.85 12.08 -7.26
CA THR A 339 -1.64 12.34 -6.03
C THR A 339 -1.97 13.82 -5.85
N ASN A 340 -2.15 14.61 -6.90
CA ASN A 340 -1.88 16.08 -7.04
C ASN A 340 -2.09 17.16 -5.93
N PHE A 341 -1.62 16.94 -4.68
CA PHE A 341 -1.20 17.83 -3.57
C PHE A 341 -1.83 19.28 -3.54
N ASN A 342 -1.06 20.30 -4.00
CA ASN A 342 -1.10 21.79 -4.10
C ASN A 342 -1.29 22.46 -5.53
N ASP A 343 -1.85 21.83 -6.60
CA ASP A 343 -2.27 22.59 -7.86
C ASP A 343 -3.77 22.54 -8.14
N HIS A 344 -4.47 21.65 -7.44
CA HIS A 344 -5.81 21.18 -7.74
C HIS A 344 -5.95 20.23 -8.97
N THR A 345 -5.03 19.32 -9.36
CA THR A 345 -5.25 18.43 -10.55
C THR A 345 -6.08 17.13 -10.30
N VAL A 346 -5.94 15.86 -10.76
CA VAL A 346 -4.84 15.02 -11.27
C VAL A 346 -4.89 14.81 -12.76
N SER A 347 -4.66 13.62 -13.35
CA SER A 347 -3.40 13.26 -14.06
C SER A 347 -3.40 12.44 -15.37
N VAL A 348 -4.47 11.77 -15.88
CA VAL A 348 -4.43 10.82 -17.03
C VAL A 348 -3.27 10.94 -18.01
N LEU A 349 -2.70 9.79 -18.34
CA LEU A 349 -1.75 9.39 -19.36
C LEU A 349 -2.23 7.98 -19.81
N LEU A 350 -1.84 7.51 -20.99
CA LEU A 350 -2.30 6.32 -21.73
C LEU A 350 -1.14 5.71 -22.51
N GLY A 351 -1.03 4.40 -22.65
CA GLY A 351 0.26 3.91 -23.09
C GLY A 351 0.59 3.63 -24.54
N TYR A 352 1.85 3.19 -24.71
CA TYR A 352 2.37 2.56 -25.94
C TYR A 352 3.16 1.25 -25.78
N GLY A 353 3.45 0.73 -24.58
CA GLY A 353 3.84 -0.67 -24.37
C GLY A 353 5.21 -1.11 -24.88
N ASN A 354 5.85 -0.31 -25.69
CA ASN A 354 7.27 -0.35 -26.00
C ASN A 354 8.13 0.29 -24.90
N GLY A 355 7.49 0.72 -23.81
CA GLY A 355 8.08 1.52 -22.78
C GLY A 355 8.01 3.03 -22.85
N SER A 356 7.20 3.56 -23.76
CA SER A 356 6.89 4.99 -23.81
C SER A 356 5.40 5.19 -23.58
N PHE A 357 5.05 6.25 -22.85
CA PHE A 357 3.70 6.51 -22.36
C PHE A 357 3.27 7.95 -22.72
N ALA A 358 2.08 8.43 -22.35
CA ALA A 358 1.43 9.65 -22.87
C ALA A 358 1.98 11.01 -22.37
N GLY A 359 1.20 12.09 -22.57
CA GLY A 359 1.27 13.35 -21.82
C GLY A 359 0.00 13.58 -20.97
N GLN A 360 0.05 14.43 -19.93
CA GLN A 360 -1.14 14.62 -19.08
C GLN A 360 -2.26 15.46 -19.70
N MET A 361 -3.42 15.29 -19.09
CA MET A 361 -4.78 15.36 -19.61
C MET A 361 -5.82 16.25 -18.73
N VAL A 362 -5.40 17.04 -17.67
CA VAL A 362 -5.99 17.78 -16.42
C VAL A 362 -7.46 17.75 -15.80
N TYR A 363 -7.57 17.11 -14.58
CA TYR A 363 -8.73 16.69 -13.73
C TYR A 363 -8.86 17.73 -12.43
N LEU A 364 -9.92 17.90 -11.50
CA LEU A 364 -10.07 18.82 -10.25
C LEU A 364 -10.97 18.48 -8.87
N THR A 365 -10.54 17.89 -7.68
CA THR A 365 -11.25 17.56 -6.36
C THR A 365 -11.40 18.70 -5.30
N GLY A 366 -11.27 18.41 -4.00
CA GLY A 366 -11.46 19.22 -2.80
C GLY A 366 -10.48 18.79 -1.70
N ALA A 367 -10.50 19.55 -0.61
CA ALA A 367 -9.34 19.72 0.26
C ALA A 367 -8.42 18.53 0.64
N TYR A 368 -7.13 18.76 0.53
CA TYR A 368 -6.07 17.93 1.04
C TYR A 368 -5.84 16.38 0.83
N PRO A 369 -6.47 15.47 0.05
CA PRO A 369 -6.10 14.02 -0.25
C PRO A 369 -4.64 13.43 -0.35
N SER A 370 -4.46 12.07 -0.37
CA SER A 370 -3.11 11.39 -0.35
C SER A 370 -2.68 10.01 -0.98
N SER A 371 -3.37 9.18 -1.80
CA SER A 371 -3.21 7.66 -1.94
C SER A 371 -3.95 7.04 -3.15
N VAL A 372 -4.28 5.69 -3.20
CA VAL A 372 -5.47 4.97 -3.87
C VAL A 372 -5.31 3.49 -4.25
N ILE A 373 -6.31 2.92 -4.91
CA ILE A 373 -6.66 1.54 -5.37
C ILE A 373 -7.75 1.20 -6.36
N VAL A 374 -7.78 -0.15 -6.58
CA VAL A 374 -8.53 -1.15 -7.33
C VAL A 374 -8.20 -2.55 -6.71
N ASP A 375 -8.87 -3.73 -6.83
CA ASP A 375 -9.73 -4.42 -7.85
C ASP A 375 -11.28 -4.44 -7.55
N ASP A 376 -12.19 -5.22 -8.18
CA ASP A 376 -13.55 -4.98 -8.86
C ASP A 376 -14.99 -4.55 -8.27
N PHE A 377 -15.71 -3.39 -8.51
CA PHE A 377 -17.06 -2.99 -7.86
C PHE A 377 -18.46 -2.31 -8.47
N ASN A 378 -19.12 -2.45 -9.68
CA ASN A 378 -20.61 -2.09 -9.95
C ASN A 378 -21.54 -3.27 -10.47
N LYS A 379 -20.92 -4.33 -11.01
CA LYS A 379 -21.37 -5.56 -11.72
C LYS A 379 -21.69 -5.49 -13.21
N ASP A 380 -21.08 -4.55 -13.91
CA ASP A 380 -20.77 -4.67 -15.34
C ASP A 380 -19.35 -5.22 -15.59
N ALA A 381 -18.48 -5.20 -14.58
CA ALA A 381 -17.04 -5.50 -14.56
C ALA A 381 -16.13 -4.38 -15.08
N TYR A 382 -16.61 -3.14 -15.09
CA TYR A 382 -15.81 -1.96 -15.43
C TYR A 382 -15.30 -1.33 -14.17
N LEU A 383 -14.46 -2.04 -13.41
CA LEU A 383 -13.60 -1.51 -12.36
C LEU A 383 -13.53 0.12 -12.31
N ASP A 384 -13.65 0.84 -11.18
CA ASP A 384 -13.61 2.32 -11.02
C ASP A 384 -12.79 2.92 -9.84
N ILE A 385 -11.65 3.55 -10.14
CA ILE A 385 -10.78 4.37 -9.27
C ILE A 385 -10.55 3.86 -7.78
N ALA A 386 -10.02 4.59 -6.74
CA ALA A 386 -10.31 4.47 -5.25
C ALA A 386 -9.49 5.08 -4.03
N LEU A 387 -9.94 6.13 -3.33
CA LEU A 387 -9.07 7.15 -2.70
C LEU A 387 -9.48 8.17 -1.56
N THR A 388 -8.67 8.32 -0.50
CA THR A 388 -8.49 9.42 0.49
C THR A 388 -8.11 10.82 0.10
N ASN A 389 -8.84 11.72 0.77
CA ASN A 389 -9.17 13.12 0.62
C ASN A 389 -8.93 13.96 1.85
N ALA A 390 -7.77 13.75 2.46
CA ALA A 390 -7.40 14.43 3.66
C ALA A 390 -7.07 15.88 3.70
N GLY A 391 -8.09 16.63 3.39
CA GLY A 391 -8.63 17.65 4.23
C GLY A 391 -10.01 17.36 4.84
N ASP A 392 -10.77 16.46 4.29
CA ASP A 392 -12.09 16.96 3.95
C ASP A 392 -13.21 16.70 4.88
N GLY A 393 -12.95 15.87 5.85
CA GLY A 393 -13.94 14.87 6.06
C GLY A 393 -14.14 13.95 4.89
N THR A 394 -14.17 14.37 3.64
CA THR A 394 -14.85 13.60 2.61
C THR A 394 -13.94 13.08 1.52
N VAL A 395 -14.46 12.95 0.32
CA VAL A 395 -14.38 11.91 -0.69
C VAL A 395 -15.16 12.43 -1.88
N SER A 396 -15.38 11.61 -2.91
CA SER A 396 -14.19 10.41 -5.22
C SER A 396 -14.16 8.86 -5.69
N LEU A 397 -15.23 8.07 -5.73
CA LEU A 397 -15.73 7.70 -7.01
C LEU A 397 -15.79 8.93 -7.87
N LEU A 398 -14.75 8.83 -8.70
CA LEU A 398 -14.39 9.09 -10.13
C LEU A 398 -15.63 7.80 -12.56
N LEU A 399 -16.70 6.96 -12.72
CA LEU A 399 -16.80 5.49 -12.69
C LEU A 399 -16.46 4.56 -13.90
N GLY A 400 -15.22 4.29 -14.39
CA GLY A 400 -14.85 3.20 -15.37
C GLY A 400 -15.25 3.21 -16.88
N TYR A 401 -14.73 4.06 -17.80
CA TYR A 401 -15.41 4.38 -19.10
C TYR A 401 -15.35 3.41 -20.32
N GLY A 402 -14.79 2.21 -20.22
CA GLY A 402 -14.42 1.35 -21.36
C GLY A 402 -13.18 1.73 -22.20
N ASN A 403 -12.49 2.87 -21.95
CA ASN A 403 -11.90 3.59 -23.09
C ASN A 403 -10.70 4.57 -22.97
N GLY A 404 -10.24 5.07 -21.81
CA GLY A 404 -9.32 6.23 -21.81
C GLY A 404 -9.86 7.57 -21.24
N SER A 405 -11.08 7.62 -20.67
CA SER A 405 -11.65 8.74 -19.90
C SER A 405 -12.23 8.32 -18.53
N PHE A 406 -12.59 9.30 -17.69
CA PHE A 406 -13.45 9.19 -16.50
C PHE A 406 -14.16 10.57 -16.22
N SER A 407 -14.99 10.78 -15.16
CA SER A 407 -15.88 11.98 -14.98
C SER A 407 -15.95 12.60 -13.55
N ALA A 408 -17.10 13.15 -13.07
CA ALA A 408 -17.51 13.86 -11.80
C ALA A 408 -17.79 12.95 -10.56
N GLN A 409 -18.51 13.29 -9.45
CA GLN A 409 -18.07 12.82 -8.10
C GLN A 409 -18.99 12.34 -6.93
N THR A 410 -19.05 11.05 -6.57
CA THR A 410 -20.00 10.46 -5.58
C THR A 410 -20.06 10.76 -4.04
N ALA A 411 -20.08 12.03 -3.51
CA ALA A 411 -20.37 13.68 -1.16
C ALA A 411 -20.23 13.32 0.48
N TYR A 412 -19.23 12.67 1.15
CA TYR A 412 -19.40 11.50 2.07
C TYR A 412 -18.73 11.56 3.48
N SER A 413 -18.43 12.70 4.16
CA SER A 413 -17.56 12.90 5.39
C SER A 413 -17.61 11.88 6.55
N VAL A 414 -16.95 11.98 7.71
CA VAL A 414 -16.54 10.73 8.46
C VAL A 414 -16.06 10.90 9.88
N LEU A 415 -15.98 12.05 10.55
CA LEU A 415 -16.34 13.43 10.32
C LEU A 415 -15.32 14.23 9.47
N PHE A 416 -14.20 14.80 9.98
CA PHE A 416 -13.45 15.87 9.28
C PHE A 416 -11.88 16.07 9.02
N PHE A 417 -10.62 15.55 9.26
CA PHE A 417 -9.68 14.47 9.81
C PHE A 417 -8.40 13.74 8.96
N PRO A 418 -8.38 12.55 8.26
CA PRO A 418 -7.30 11.53 7.72
C PRO A 418 -6.20 11.32 6.54
N TYR A 419 -5.95 10.12 5.90
CA TYR A 419 -4.76 9.56 5.09
C TYR A 419 -4.63 8.16 4.28
N SER A 420 -5.24 6.90 4.35
CA SER A 420 -4.95 5.64 3.45
C SER A 420 -6.11 4.63 3.01
N LEU A 421 -6.05 3.35 2.46
CA LEU A 421 -7.21 2.36 2.19
C LEU A 421 -6.81 0.88 1.76
N ALA A 422 -7.54 -0.28 1.81
CA ALA A 422 -7.34 -1.67 1.19
C ALA A 422 -8.58 -2.63 1.09
N ALA A 423 -8.48 -4.01 1.06
CA ALA A 423 -9.31 -4.97 0.23
C ALA A 423 -9.56 -6.55 0.43
N GLY A 424 -10.69 -7.04 0.97
CA GLY A 424 -11.12 -8.47 0.81
C GLY A 424 -12.49 -8.84 1.46
N ASP A 425 -13.27 -9.80 0.94
CA ASP A 425 -14.76 -9.92 0.99
C ASP A 425 -15.60 -9.70 2.31
N PHE A 426 -15.40 -8.76 3.24
CA PHE A 426 -16.09 -8.69 4.57
C PHE A 426 -17.60 -8.80 4.80
N ASN A 427 -18.41 -9.53 4.05
CA ASN A 427 -18.88 -10.73 4.72
C ASN A 427 -19.11 -12.07 3.92
N ASN A 428 -18.50 -12.25 2.74
CA ASN A 428 -18.57 -13.41 1.82
C ASN A 428 -19.83 -13.51 0.91
N ASP A 429 -20.42 -12.41 0.47
CA ASP A 429 -21.47 -12.36 -0.57
C ASP A 429 -20.99 -11.85 -1.94
N THR A 430 -19.68 -11.71 -2.11
CA THR A 430 -19.04 -11.05 -3.26
C THR A 430 -19.48 -9.59 -3.41
N GLN A 431 -19.83 -8.98 -2.27
CA GLN A 431 -19.89 -7.57 -1.94
C GLN A 431 -18.70 -7.35 -1.00
N LEU A 432 -17.52 -7.50 -1.60
CA LEU A 432 -16.21 -6.96 -1.25
C LEU A 432 -16.42 -5.38 -1.02
N ASP A 433 -15.58 -4.51 -0.35
CA ASP A 433 -15.72 -3.08 0.12
C ASP A 433 -14.44 -2.43 0.78
N ILE A 434 -14.27 -1.09 0.85
CA ILE A 434 -12.94 -0.48 1.13
C ILE A 434 -12.75 0.26 2.43
N VAL A 435 -11.72 -0.07 3.18
CA VAL A 435 -11.27 0.62 4.42
C VAL A 435 -11.00 2.13 4.45
N ALA A 436 -11.17 2.81 5.61
CA ALA A 436 -11.21 4.27 5.90
C ALA A 436 -10.15 5.08 6.75
N ALA A 437 -9.39 4.49 7.69
CA ALA A 437 -8.66 5.02 8.88
C ALA A 437 -7.98 6.39 9.04
N ASN A 438 -7.59 6.69 10.30
CA ASN A 438 -8.03 7.90 10.99
C ASN A 438 -7.38 8.34 12.34
N TYR A 439 -6.17 8.99 12.45
CA TYR A 439 -5.66 10.10 13.40
C TYR A 439 -6.55 10.63 14.58
N GLY A 440 -7.49 9.89 15.16
CA GLY A 440 -8.84 10.24 15.62
C GLY A 440 -9.21 11.28 16.72
N ASP A 441 -9.83 10.96 17.88
CA ASP A 441 -10.55 9.78 18.42
C ASP A 441 -9.91 8.39 18.50
N ASP A 442 -8.75 8.21 17.91
CA ASP A 442 -8.23 6.92 17.52
C ASP A 442 -9.27 5.93 16.99
N SER A 443 -10.05 6.33 15.98
CA SER A 443 -11.29 5.64 15.66
C SER A 443 -11.72 5.79 14.19
N ILE A 444 -12.80 5.18 13.71
CA ILE A 444 -12.83 4.53 12.38
C ILE A 444 -13.95 4.90 11.43
N SER A 445 -13.84 4.61 10.13
CA SER A 445 -15.05 4.31 9.35
C SER A 445 -15.00 2.97 8.65
N VAL A 446 -16.15 2.36 8.46
CA VAL A 446 -16.37 1.13 7.70
C VAL A 446 -17.25 1.55 6.52
N LEU A 447 -17.08 1.08 5.27
CA LEU A 447 -17.52 1.74 4.00
C LEU A 447 -17.67 0.77 2.72
N LEU A 448 -18.61 -0.18 2.29
CA LEU A 448 -20.07 -0.67 2.07
C LEU A 448 -20.98 -0.20 0.91
N GLY A 449 -21.01 -0.96 -0.18
CA GLY A 449 -22.05 -1.98 -0.27
C GLY A 449 -23.56 -1.63 -0.27
N TYR A 450 -24.10 -0.73 -1.12
CA TYR A 450 -25.44 -0.97 -1.74
C TYR A 450 -25.70 -0.53 -3.19
N ASP A 451 -26.45 -1.39 -3.86
CA ASP A 451 -26.84 -1.35 -5.28
C ASP A 451 -25.65 -1.07 -6.23
N ILE A 452 -25.94 -0.86 -7.52
CA ILE A 452 -24.95 -0.45 -8.55
C ILE A 452 -24.51 0.98 -8.21
N GLY A 453 -23.62 1.05 -7.25
CA GLY A 453 -23.09 2.20 -6.54
C GLY A 453 -23.96 3.19 -5.75
N ALA A 454 -24.21 2.90 -4.46
CA ALA A 454 -24.41 3.86 -3.35
C ALA A 454 -24.10 3.28 -1.91
N LEU A 455 -23.71 4.09 -0.91
CA LEU A 455 -23.35 3.67 0.47
C LEU A 455 -23.95 4.56 1.57
N GLU A 456 -23.86 4.12 2.83
CA GLU A 456 -24.54 4.71 3.99
C GLU A 456 -23.76 4.49 5.33
N ASN A 457 -24.33 4.75 6.52
CA ASN A 457 -23.54 5.22 7.68
C ASN A 457 -23.85 4.74 9.15
N GLU A 458 -22.86 4.43 10.04
CA GLU A 458 -23.09 4.29 11.53
C GLU A 458 -21.84 4.14 12.49
N ILE A 459 -21.81 4.76 13.70
CA ILE A 459 -20.55 5.18 14.42
C ILE A 459 -20.73 5.70 15.90
N SER A 460 -19.86 5.61 16.96
CA SER A 460 -18.72 4.77 17.39
C SER A 460 -18.65 4.40 18.93
N PHE A 461 -17.83 3.41 19.41
CA PHE A 461 -16.74 3.47 20.48
C PHE A 461 -16.48 2.26 21.49
N ALA A 462 -15.25 1.69 21.52
CA ALA A 462 -14.43 1.13 22.66
C ALA A 462 -13.07 1.92 22.95
N PRO A 463 -12.05 1.47 23.74
CA PRO A 463 -10.80 2.25 24.05
C PRO A 463 -9.42 1.49 23.96
N ALA A 464 -8.22 1.97 24.33
CA ALA A 464 -7.82 2.95 25.37
C ALA A 464 -6.36 3.47 25.37
N ASP A 465 -5.37 2.66 24.98
CA ASP A 465 -3.93 2.98 25.15
C ASP A 465 -3.08 3.00 23.87
N GLY A 466 -3.65 3.03 22.65
CA GLY A 466 -3.06 3.57 21.39
C GLY A 466 -2.40 5.00 21.43
N SER A 467 -2.26 5.74 20.30
CA SER A 467 -2.09 7.22 20.21
C SER A 467 -1.97 7.62 18.72
N LEU A 468 -1.10 8.49 18.15
CA LEU A 468 -0.90 9.02 16.74
C LEU A 468 -1.17 8.27 15.28
N LEU A 469 -2.09 7.29 14.91
CA LEU A 469 -2.29 6.19 13.81
C LEU A 469 -2.61 6.49 12.28
N ARG A 470 -2.02 5.69 11.29
CA ARG A 470 -1.91 5.88 9.73
C ARG A 470 -1.13 5.06 8.53
N GLY A 471 -1.70 4.47 7.41
CA GLY A 471 -1.12 3.79 6.15
C GLY A 471 -1.72 2.39 5.65
N VAL A 472 -1.36 1.59 4.57
CA VAL A 472 -2.16 0.38 4.02
C VAL A 472 -1.64 -0.99 3.20
N VAL A 473 -2.38 -2.18 2.92
CA VAL A 473 -2.68 -3.21 1.71
C VAL A 473 -3.24 -4.73 1.95
N VAL A 474 -3.55 -5.79 1.10
CA VAL A 474 -4.23 -7.17 1.56
C VAL A 474 -4.27 -8.58 0.80
N SER A 475 -4.54 -9.74 1.51
CA SER A 475 -5.04 -11.16 1.20
C SER A 475 -5.32 -12.06 2.50
N ASP A 476 -5.41 -13.46 2.62
CA ASP A 476 -6.15 -14.32 3.70
C ASP A 476 -5.76 -15.01 5.14
N VAL A 477 -5.39 -14.37 6.32
CA VAL A 477 -4.63 -14.86 7.59
C VAL A 477 -4.91 -15.85 8.73
N ASN A 478 -5.99 -16.01 9.52
CA ASN A 478 -5.97 -17.06 10.56
C ASN A 478 -6.37 -18.42 10.09
N ASN A 479 -7.12 -18.48 9.02
CA ASN A 479 -7.44 -19.73 8.40
C ASN A 479 -8.31 -20.69 9.30
N ASP A 480 -9.63 -20.54 9.19
CA ASP A 480 -10.74 -21.36 9.76
C ASP A 480 -11.98 -21.30 8.81
N THR A 481 -12.76 -20.19 8.76
CA THR A 481 -13.86 -19.98 7.77
C THR A 481 -14.10 -18.53 7.18
N LEU A 482 -13.12 -17.68 6.76
CA LEU A 482 -13.28 -16.23 6.41
C LEU A 482 -12.15 -15.48 5.61
N LEU A 483 -12.20 -14.13 5.59
CA LEU A 483 -11.14 -13.11 5.34
C LEU A 483 -10.91 -12.16 6.67
N ASP A 484 -10.40 -10.86 6.80
CA ASP A 484 -10.01 -9.88 7.99
C ASP A 484 -9.08 -8.56 7.70
N VAL A 485 -8.30 -7.84 8.59
CA VAL A 485 -7.65 -6.46 8.29
C VAL A 485 -6.36 -5.84 9.01
N ILE A 486 -5.08 -6.16 8.80
CA ILE A 486 -3.85 -5.61 9.50
C ILE A 486 -3.67 -4.09 9.92
N VAL A 487 -3.30 -3.50 11.13
CA VAL A 487 -3.61 -2.07 11.56
C VAL A 487 -2.63 -0.92 12.07
N ALA A 488 -1.46 -0.60 11.57
CA ALA A 488 -0.40 0.17 12.26
C ALA A 488 -0.37 1.45 13.21
N ASN A 489 0.61 1.35 14.13
CA ASN A 489 1.18 2.06 15.30
C ASN A 489 2.24 3.29 15.36
N TYR A 490 2.90 4.10 14.48
CA TYR A 490 3.79 5.36 14.79
C TYR A 490 4.15 6.01 16.21
N GLY A 491 3.83 5.50 17.41
CA GLY A 491 4.38 5.99 18.68
C GLY A 491 4.59 5.05 19.84
N THR A 492 4.21 3.78 19.78
CA THR A 492 4.12 2.86 20.91
C THR A 492 5.31 2.01 20.79
N ASN A 493 5.44 1.05 21.65
CA ASN A 493 5.89 -0.25 21.28
C ASN A 493 5.23 -0.91 19.98
N THR A 494 4.06 -1.50 19.95
CA THR A 494 3.77 -2.81 19.29
C THR A 494 3.46 -3.00 17.74
N ILE A 495 2.52 -3.91 17.39
CA ILE A 495 1.76 -4.35 16.14
C ILE A 495 0.32 -4.62 16.71
N GLY A 496 -0.52 -5.39 16.04
CA GLY A 496 -1.72 -6.10 16.48
C GLY A 496 -2.53 -6.78 15.36
N ALA A 497 -3.18 -7.92 15.56
CA ALA A 497 -3.87 -8.86 14.63
C ALA A 497 -5.37 -9.25 14.84
N PHE A 498 -6.42 -8.46 14.61
CA PHE A 498 -7.87 -8.72 14.74
C PHE A 498 -8.45 -9.79 13.76
N LEU A 499 -8.85 -10.90 14.38
CA LEU A 499 -9.55 -12.14 13.97
C LEU A 499 -11.05 -12.24 13.70
N GLY A 500 -11.51 -12.61 12.54
CA GLY A 500 -12.91 -12.48 12.15
C GLY A 500 -13.97 -13.35 12.83
N HIS A 501 -15.21 -13.30 12.30
CA HIS A 501 -16.47 -13.46 13.02
C HIS A 501 -17.66 -14.09 12.22
N ASN A 502 -18.88 -13.52 12.38
CA ASN A 502 -20.17 -14.08 11.92
C ASN A 502 -21.33 -13.04 11.90
N ASN A 503 -21.04 -11.73 11.87
CA ASN A 503 -21.98 -10.64 12.28
C ASN A 503 -21.46 -9.18 12.17
N SER A 504 -20.52 -8.87 11.29
CA SER A 504 -19.88 -7.56 11.24
C SER A 504 -18.99 -7.16 12.46
N THR A 505 -19.09 -7.70 13.68
CA THR A 505 -18.56 -6.98 14.90
C THR A 505 -17.10 -7.22 15.31
N PHE A 506 -16.58 -6.53 16.35
CA PHE A 506 -15.16 -6.42 16.73
C PHE A 506 -14.81 -6.10 18.22
N GLU A 507 -13.93 -6.82 18.98
CA GLU A 507 -13.35 -6.34 20.29
C GLU A 507 -11.82 -6.50 20.66
N ASN A 508 -11.32 -7.13 21.74
CA ASN A 508 -10.04 -6.64 22.33
C ASN A 508 -8.68 -6.91 21.64
N GLN A 509 -7.75 -5.93 21.71
CA GLN A 509 -6.47 -5.94 20.99
C GLN A 509 -5.35 -6.88 21.53
N LEU A 510 -4.68 -7.80 20.74
CA LEU A 510 -3.29 -8.37 20.79
C LEU A 510 -2.11 -7.57 20.09
N LYS A 511 -0.91 -7.32 20.75
CA LYS A 511 0.28 -6.34 20.80
C LYS A 511 1.48 -7.30 20.81
N PHE A 512 2.60 -7.12 20.13
CA PHE A 512 3.78 -8.03 19.95
C PHE A 512 4.99 -7.03 19.95
N SER A 513 6.28 -7.37 19.77
CA SER A 513 7.45 -6.43 19.86
C SER A 513 8.30 -6.29 18.59
N MET A 514 9.04 -5.20 18.55
CA MET A 514 10.18 -4.81 17.71
C MET A 514 11.19 -4.05 18.58
N GLY A 515 11.09 -3.88 19.90
CA GLY A 515 12.22 -3.41 20.73
C GLY A 515 11.93 -2.41 21.85
N PHE A 516 12.81 -1.40 21.90
CA PHE A 516 12.72 -0.12 22.61
C PHE A 516 13.70 0.87 21.99
N ASN A 517 13.26 2.09 21.69
CA ASN A 517 13.63 2.87 20.50
C ASN A 517 13.26 2.19 19.20
N ALA A 518 12.98 0.90 19.10
CA ALA A 518 12.23 0.34 18.00
C ALA A 518 10.79 0.76 17.60
N HIS A 519 10.45 2.02 17.43
CA HIS A 519 9.22 2.62 16.91
C HIS A 519 8.47 2.17 15.48
N PRO A 520 7.54 1.20 15.12
CA PRO A 520 6.90 1.11 13.73
C PRO A 520 5.64 1.84 13.21
N TYR A 521 5.22 1.70 11.90
CA TYR A 521 4.68 2.86 11.08
C TYR A 521 4.21 2.73 9.52
N THR A 522 3.75 1.62 8.83
CA THR A 522 3.27 1.53 7.33
C THR A 522 2.95 0.07 6.67
N ILE A 523 2.16 -0.41 5.64
CA ILE A 523 1.94 -1.95 5.38
C ILE A 523 1.92 -2.74 3.89
N ALA A 524 2.03 -4.14 3.63
CA ALA A 524 2.49 -4.93 2.33
C ALA A 524 2.42 -6.53 1.88
N ILE A 525 1.59 -7.10 0.95
CA ILE A 525 1.19 -8.59 0.65
C ILE A 525 1.50 -9.54 -0.63
N GLY A 526 1.72 -10.86 -0.51
CA GLY A 526 1.60 -11.87 -1.61
C GLY A 526 1.31 -13.35 -1.17
N ASP A 527 1.88 -14.37 -1.84
CA ASP A 527 2.26 -15.61 -1.14
C ASP A 527 3.69 -16.06 -1.45
N PHE A 528 4.60 -15.78 -0.52
CA PHE A 528 5.97 -16.17 -0.55
C PHE A 528 6.07 -17.77 -0.52
N ASN A 529 4.98 -18.60 -0.47
CA ASN A 529 4.80 -20.10 -0.62
C ASN A 529 4.04 -20.69 -1.87
N THR A 530 2.72 -20.64 -1.88
CA THR A 530 1.74 -21.36 -2.73
C THR A 530 1.64 -22.90 -2.57
N ASP A 531 1.90 -23.43 -1.38
CA ASP A 531 1.55 -24.78 -0.87
C ASP A 531 1.04 -24.69 0.60
N GLY A 532 0.47 -23.52 0.97
CA GLY A 532 -0.03 -23.09 2.28
C GLY A 532 -0.75 -21.73 2.16
N GLN A 533 -0.41 -20.74 2.98
CA GLN A 533 -1.26 -19.57 3.30
C GLN A 533 -0.45 -18.49 4.11
N ALA A 534 -0.33 -17.18 3.65
CA ALA A 534 0.68 -16.01 3.70
C ALA A 534 1.12 -15.08 4.95
N ASP A 535 2.20 -14.26 4.88
CA ASP A 535 3.28 -13.72 5.83
C ASP A 535 3.75 -12.19 6.04
N ILE A 536 3.60 -11.52 7.24
CA ILE A 536 3.48 -10.00 7.47
C ILE A 536 4.58 -8.81 7.53
N SER A 537 5.67 -8.57 6.79
CA SER A 537 6.48 -7.26 6.71
C SER A 537 6.80 -6.38 8.04
N VAL A 538 7.38 -5.13 8.22
CA VAL A 538 7.44 -4.31 9.55
C VAL A 538 8.09 -2.85 9.69
N VAL A 539 8.95 -2.29 8.83
CA VAL A 539 9.64 -0.94 8.90
C VAL A 539 10.85 -0.65 9.87
N ASP A 540 11.51 0.53 10.16
CA ASP A 540 12.58 0.77 11.24
C ASP A 540 13.22 2.21 11.67
N ARG A 541 12.65 3.41 11.93
CA ARG A 541 13.26 4.70 12.42
C ARG A 541 14.57 4.78 13.37
N GLY A 542 15.30 3.77 13.90
CA GLY A 542 16.03 3.98 15.23
C GLY A 542 17.25 3.22 15.74
N THR A 543 17.25 1.89 15.73
CA THR A 543 18.46 1.15 15.43
C THR A 543 18.61 1.18 13.97
N LYS A 544 17.60 1.66 13.23
CA LYS A 544 17.59 1.65 11.82
C LYS A 544 17.82 0.13 11.46
N SER A 545 16.87 -0.84 11.43
CA SER A 545 17.15 -2.30 11.31
C SER A 545 16.52 -3.37 10.23
N ILE A 546 15.24 -3.77 9.86
CA ILE A 546 14.63 -4.81 8.83
C ILE A 546 13.81 -6.12 9.19
N GLY A 547 13.42 -6.56 10.37
CA GLY A 547 13.00 -7.98 10.48
C GLY A 547 11.61 -8.60 10.06
N LEU A 548 11.68 -9.63 9.17
CA LEU A 548 10.80 -10.83 8.90
C LEU A 548 10.23 -11.63 10.12
N LEU A 549 9.27 -12.57 10.17
CA LEU A 549 8.75 -13.27 11.39
C LEU A 549 7.56 -14.35 11.18
N LEU A 550 7.72 -15.57 10.62
CA LEU A 550 6.61 -16.48 10.18
C LEU A 550 5.36 -16.76 11.05
N GLY A 551 4.15 -16.86 10.49
CA GLY A 551 2.80 -17.17 11.04
C GLY A 551 2.44 -18.64 10.83
N ASN A 552 1.68 -19.29 11.72
CA ASN A 552 1.71 -20.75 11.84
C ASN A 552 0.59 -21.47 12.64
N GLY A 553 -0.65 -21.00 12.66
CA GLY A 553 -1.75 -21.98 12.78
C GLY A 553 -2.41 -22.26 14.13
N ASN A 554 -2.00 -21.60 15.21
CA ASN A 554 -2.73 -21.59 16.49
C ASN A 554 -2.41 -20.35 17.37
N GLY A 555 -2.47 -19.12 16.87
CA GLY A 555 -3.02 -18.67 15.59
C GLY A 555 -2.29 -17.50 14.93
N MET A 556 -0.97 -17.41 15.12
CA MET A 556 -0.16 -16.19 15.08
C MET A 556 1.30 -16.60 14.68
N PHE A 557 2.41 -16.05 15.20
CA PHE A 557 3.72 -16.10 14.52
C PHE A 557 5.09 -16.08 15.27
N ARG A 558 6.28 -16.50 14.71
CA ARG A 558 7.74 -16.48 15.19
C ARG A 558 8.71 -15.41 14.55
N ILE A 559 9.65 -14.75 15.28
CA ILE A 559 10.90 -14.02 14.89
C ILE A 559 12.20 -14.95 14.70
N GLN A 560 13.18 -14.71 13.80
CA GLN A 560 14.58 -15.30 13.64
C GLN A 560 15.85 -14.35 13.38
N ASP A 561 17.16 -14.68 13.66
CA ASP A 561 18.17 -13.70 14.23
C ASP A 561 19.58 -13.20 13.61
N SER A 562 20.16 -12.10 14.17
CA SER A 562 21.36 -11.26 13.88
C SER A 562 21.61 -9.91 14.64
N HIS A 563 20.62 -9.32 15.33
CA HIS A 563 20.56 -7.89 15.77
C HIS A 563 21.78 -6.95 15.37
N GLY A 564 21.75 -6.15 14.27
CA GLY A 564 22.98 -5.99 13.43
C GLY A 564 23.25 -4.80 12.44
N ARG A 565 23.49 -5.07 11.12
CA ARG A 565 24.18 -4.22 10.09
C ARG A 565 23.60 -2.84 9.66
N ASN A 566 23.98 -1.79 10.38
CA ASN A 566 23.86 -0.37 10.07
C ASN A 566 24.26 0.15 8.61
N TYR A 567 23.31 0.57 7.73
CA TYR A 567 23.25 1.45 6.48
C TYR A 567 23.60 2.99 6.58
N GLU A 568 22.84 3.96 5.99
CA GLU A 568 23.21 5.40 5.91
C GLU A 568 22.34 6.53 6.56
N PHE A 569 21.41 7.28 5.92
CA PHE A 569 20.63 8.34 6.62
C PHE A 569 19.34 7.81 7.13
N PRO A 570 18.92 8.02 8.37
CA PRO A 570 17.49 7.98 8.62
C PRO A 570 16.48 6.92 7.99
N PRO A 571 16.74 5.64 7.57
CA PRO A 571 15.64 4.77 6.97
C PRO A 571 14.06 4.58 7.47
N LEU A 572 12.97 4.19 6.68
CA LEU A 572 11.45 4.05 7.02
C LEU A 572 10.05 3.48 6.29
N PHE A 573 9.56 2.98 5.07
CA PHE A 573 8.03 2.64 4.78
C PHE A 573 7.61 1.29 3.96
N ILE A 574 6.41 0.87 3.34
CA ILE A 574 6.02 -0.57 2.84
C ILE A 574 4.67 -0.97 1.89
N GLY A 575 4.49 -2.02 0.93
CA GLY A 575 3.38 -2.69 -0.05
C GLY A 575 3.60 -4.14 -0.92
N ALA A 576 2.89 -4.85 -1.93
CA ALA A 576 3.27 -6.29 -2.55
C ALA A 576 2.67 -7.31 -3.75
N GLY A 577 3.39 -8.37 -4.33
CA GLY A 577 2.95 -9.55 -5.23
C GLY A 577 3.90 -10.85 -5.38
N ASP A 578 4.06 -11.59 -6.53
CA ASP A 578 5.07 -12.71 -6.91
C ASP A 578 5.54 -12.64 -8.40
N PHE A 579 6.78 -12.98 -8.80
CA PHE A 579 7.53 -12.14 -9.74
C PHE A 579 8.58 -12.91 -10.68
N ASP A 580 9.56 -13.67 -10.19
CA ASP A 580 10.56 -14.60 -10.83
C ASP A 580 10.18 -16.06 -10.83
N ASN A 581 9.01 -16.31 -10.29
CA ASN A 581 8.19 -17.47 -10.57
C ASN A 581 8.80 -18.73 -9.94
N ASP A 582 9.35 -18.58 -8.72
CA ASP A 582 9.24 -19.69 -7.79
C ASP A 582 7.87 -19.82 -7.15
N SER A 583 7.05 -18.76 -7.19
CA SER A 583 5.89 -18.63 -6.31
C SER A 583 6.31 -18.64 -4.85
N ARG A 584 7.49 -18.07 -4.56
CA ARG A 584 7.59 -17.22 -3.40
C ARG A 584 7.10 -15.81 -3.80
N SER A 585 7.61 -14.73 -3.19
CA SER A 585 7.23 -13.31 -3.27
C SER A 585 8.25 -12.51 -2.32
N ASP A 586 8.58 -11.20 -2.38
CA ASP A 586 9.47 -10.45 -1.39
C ASP A 586 9.03 -9.19 -0.57
N ILE A 587 9.30 -7.93 -1.01
CA ILE A 587 8.76 -6.59 -0.64
C ILE A 587 9.31 -5.41 -1.59
N VAL A 588 9.16 -4.06 -1.45
CA VAL A 588 9.62 -2.87 -2.34
C VAL A 588 10.19 -1.60 -1.65
N VAL A 589 11.16 -1.57 -0.75
CA VAL A 589 11.11 -0.51 0.32
C VAL A 589 11.13 1.04 -0.13
N ALA A 590 11.15 2.15 0.65
CA ALA A 590 11.48 3.53 0.08
C ALA A 590 12.62 4.37 0.66
N TYR A 591 12.74 5.74 0.73
CA TYR A 591 13.81 6.58 1.38
C TYR A 591 13.88 8.16 1.43
N ASP A 592 13.74 8.91 2.54
CA ASP A 592 13.94 10.39 2.79
C ASP A 592 15.39 11.06 3.03
N GLY A 593 16.62 10.79 2.49
CA GLY A 593 17.26 9.61 1.90
C GLY A 593 18.57 9.65 1.00
N THR A 594 18.78 8.76 -0.01
CA THR A 594 19.80 8.82 -1.15
C THR A 594 19.25 9.25 -2.57
N ASP A 595 19.17 8.48 -3.71
CA ASP A 595 18.59 8.82 -5.08
C ASP A 595 17.58 7.81 -5.67
N ASN A 596 17.46 6.54 -5.26
CA ASN A 596 16.76 5.60 -6.16
C ASN A 596 15.88 4.43 -5.56
N ILE A 597 16.15 3.06 -5.51
CA ILE A 597 15.32 1.77 -5.17
C ILE A 597 16.02 0.40 -4.85
N ASN A 598 15.42 -0.69 -4.27
CA ASN A 598 16.21 -1.84 -3.69
C ASN A 598 15.91 -3.40 -3.78
N VAL A 599 15.44 -4.03 -4.87
CA VAL A 599 15.35 -5.52 -5.15
C VAL A 599 16.25 -6.45 -4.36
N LEU A 600 15.78 -7.23 -3.37
CA LEU A 600 16.42 -7.87 -2.21
C LEU A 600 16.25 -9.42 -2.12
N VAL A 601 17.02 -10.23 -2.83
CA VAL A 601 16.66 -11.64 -3.11
C VAL A 601 16.57 -12.60 -1.94
N ALA A 602 15.51 -13.42 -1.87
CA ALA A 602 15.39 -14.51 -0.92
C ALA A 602 15.76 -15.91 -1.45
N TYR A 603 15.29 -16.96 -0.77
CA TYR A 603 16.03 -18.19 -0.53
C TYR A 603 15.26 -19.00 0.57
N GLU A 604 15.38 -20.34 0.64
CA GLU A 604 14.56 -21.32 1.41
C GLU A 604 14.43 -21.25 2.98
N SER A 605 14.65 -20.10 3.63
CA SER A 605 14.36 -19.91 5.08
C SER A 605 14.23 -18.42 5.52
N GLY A 606 13.58 -17.57 4.72
CA GLY A 606 13.07 -16.22 5.09
C GLY A 606 13.94 -15.37 6.02
N SER A 607 15.23 -15.34 5.73
CA SER A 607 15.85 -14.03 5.52
C SER A 607 15.65 -13.51 4.07
N LEU A 608 16.42 -12.51 3.58
CA LEU A 608 16.55 -12.08 2.17
C LEU A 608 18.06 -11.77 1.84
N THR A 609 18.53 -11.10 0.75
CA THR A 609 19.98 -11.00 0.33
C THR A 609 20.31 -9.72 -0.54
N LYS A 610 21.60 -9.21 -0.83
CA LYS A 610 22.33 -7.95 -1.51
C LYS A 610 22.74 -7.67 -3.08
N HIS A 611 22.21 -6.68 -3.87
CA HIS A 611 22.19 -6.38 -5.34
C HIS A 611 22.49 -4.84 -5.58
N MET A 612 21.74 -4.02 -6.36
CA MET A 612 22.26 -2.85 -7.14
C MET A 612 21.52 -1.45 -7.24
N ILE A 613 21.95 -0.39 -8.00
CA ILE A 613 21.57 1.05 -7.71
C ILE A 613 21.01 2.01 -8.88
N TYR A 614 20.27 1.62 -9.94
CA TYR A 614 19.63 2.33 -11.16
C TYR A 614 19.01 3.73 -11.16
N SER A 615 17.71 3.95 -10.91
CA SER A 615 17.08 5.26 -11.16
C SER A 615 15.64 5.54 -10.72
N ALA A 616 15.25 6.84 -10.69
CA ALA A 616 14.14 7.35 -9.92
C ALA A 616 13.80 8.89 -9.82
N GLY A 617 14.16 9.84 -10.70
CA GLY A 617 13.77 11.26 -10.50
C GLY A 617 14.28 11.94 -9.19
N SER A 618 13.72 13.05 -8.69
CA SER A 618 14.19 14.09 -7.75
C SER A 618 13.75 14.34 -6.19
N SER A 619 14.01 13.59 -5.03
CA SER A 619 13.89 13.23 -3.49
C SER A 619 12.70 12.42 -2.61
N PRO A 620 12.47 11.04 -2.26
CA PRO A 620 10.73 10.72 -2.79
C PRO A 620 9.84 10.85 -1.29
N GLN A 621 9.03 9.85 -0.63
CA GLN A 621 8.07 9.57 0.59
C GLN A 621 6.65 8.66 0.77
N CYS A 622 6.03 7.62 0.04
CA CYS A 622 4.80 6.73 0.43
C CYS A 622 4.46 5.21 -0.18
N VAL A 623 3.32 4.56 -0.72
CA VAL A 623 3.26 3.09 -1.34
C VAL A 623 2.15 2.33 -2.30
N THR A 624 2.46 1.25 -3.15
CA THR A 624 1.75 -0.14 -3.45
C THR A 624 1.93 -1.29 -4.64
N VAL A 625 1.04 -1.82 -5.58
CA VAL A 625 1.02 -3.21 -6.37
C VAL A 625 0.35 -3.56 -7.84
N ALA A 626 0.67 -4.69 -8.61
CA ALA A 626 0.08 -5.70 -9.68
C ALA A 626 0.45 -5.81 -11.24
N ASP A 627 0.48 -7.03 -11.89
CA ASP A 627 0.91 -7.47 -13.31
C ASP A 627 0.82 -6.35 -14.35
N LEU A 628 1.73 -6.20 -15.34
CA LEU A 628 1.63 -5.11 -16.34
C LEU A 628 1.74 -5.33 -17.87
N ASN A 629 1.67 -6.54 -18.42
CA ASN A 629 1.12 -6.63 -19.79
C ASN A 629 0.47 -7.99 -20.12
N LYS A 630 0.05 -8.73 -19.10
CA LYS A 630 -0.50 -10.10 -19.17
C LYS A 630 0.50 -11.01 -19.83
N ASP A 631 1.77 -10.71 -19.57
CA ASP A 631 2.89 -11.59 -19.69
C ASP A 631 3.11 -12.41 -18.39
N THR A 632 2.24 -12.20 -17.37
CA THR A 632 2.03 -12.93 -16.11
C THR A 632 2.87 -12.49 -14.90
N LEU A 633 3.40 -11.27 -14.94
CA LEU A 633 4.70 -10.94 -14.38
C LEU A 633 4.69 -9.49 -13.81
N LEU A 634 5.39 -9.21 -12.67
CA LEU A 634 5.19 -8.05 -11.74
C LEU A 634 6.41 -7.02 -11.40
N ASP A 635 6.35 -5.74 -11.86
CA ASP A 635 7.23 -4.57 -12.19
C ASP A 635 6.75 -3.17 -11.74
N ILE A 636 7.50 -2.52 -10.90
CA ILE A 636 7.19 -1.71 -9.73
C ILE A 636 6.29 -0.42 -9.85
N VAL A 637 6.41 0.76 -9.13
CA VAL A 637 6.06 2.22 -9.49
C VAL A 637 6.52 3.34 -8.50
N VAL A 638 6.44 4.72 -8.65
CA VAL A 638 6.47 5.85 -7.59
C VAL A 638 5.92 7.34 -7.83
N ALA A 639 5.12 8.08 -7.00
CA ALA A 639 4.83 9.59 -7.09
C ALA A 639 5.59 10.61 -6.19
N ASN A 640 5.74 11.94 -6.40
CA ASN A 640 6.96 12.70 -5.95
C ASN A 640 7.05 14.12 -5.15
N VAL A 641 7.46 14.36 -3.88
CA VAL A 641 7.44 15.70 -3.13
C VAL A 641 7.94 17.13 -3.59
N ASN A 642 8.59 17.45 -4.71
CA ASN A 642 9.05 18.85 -5.00
C ASN A 642 9.49 19.25 -6.42
N GLY A 643 9.83 18.41 -7.42
CA GLY A 643 10.06 16.97 -7.45
C GLY A 643 9.20 16.19 -8.43
N ASN A 644 7.95 16.00 -8.09
CA ASN A 644 6.67 16.06 -8.80
C ASN A 644 6.25 15.12 -9.93
N ASN A 645 5.51 14.03 -9.64
CA ASN A 645 4.77 13.07 -10.49
C ASN A 645 4.66 11.64 -9.91
N ILE A 646 4.87 10.49 -10.62
CA ILE A 646 4.47 9.00 -10.51
C ILE A 646 5.31 7.78 -11.11
N SER A 647 6.62 7.82 -11.20
CA SER A 647 7.52 7.00 -12.01
C SER A 647 7.43 5.53 -12.32
N VAL A 648 7.85 5.18 -13.58
CA VAL A 648 7.45 3.92 -14.23
C VAL A 648 8.27 2.84 -15.05
N LEU A 649 9.13 1.96 -14.52
CA LEU A 649 9.92 0.91 -15.25
C LEU A 649 9.14 -0.16 -16.05
N LEU A 650 9.83 -1.13 -16.74
CA LEU A 650 9.38 -2.17 -17.69
C LEU A 650 10.17 -3.52 -17.81
N GLY A 651 9.67 -4.67 -17.34
CA GLY A 651 9.75 -5.98 -18.00
C GLY A 651 11.06 -6.79 -18.13
N TYR A 652 11.85 -7.08 -17.06
CA TYR A 652 12.98 -8.06 -16.98
C TYR A 652 13.03 -9.38 -16.10
N GLY A 653 12.25 -9.68 -14.99
CA GLY A 653 11.46 -10.97 -14.87
C GLY A 653 11.47 -12.16 -13.80
N ASN A 654 12.42 -12.34 -12.87
CA ASN A 654 13.63 -13.22 -12.97
C ASN A 654 14.65 -13.32 -11.56
N GLY A 655 15.17 -12.45 -10.55
CA GLY A 655 16.22 -11.27 -10.19
C GLY A 655 16.53 -9.68 -10.65
N SER A 656 16.72 -9.16 -11.91
CA SER A 656 16.88 -7.75 -12.52
C SER A 656 15.71 -6.84 -13.02
N PHE A 657 15.93 -5.50 -13.06
CA PHE A 657 15.08 -4.48 -13.73
C PHE A 657 15.82 -3.47 -14.70
N GLY A 658 15.63 -2.10 -14.83
CA GLY A 658 15.98 -1.18 -16.03
C GLY A 658 16.38 0.38 -16.16
N SER A 659 16.01 1.13 -17.30
CA SER A 659 16.32 2.52 -18.00
C SER A 659 15.84 4.09 -17.88
N GLN A 660 14.91 4.64 -17.06
CA GLN A 660 14.02 5.85 -17.00
C GLN A 660 13.36 6.41 -18.32
N MET A 661 12.09 6.87 -18.30
CA MET A 661 11.17 7.67 -19.21
C MET A 661 10.08 8.32 -18.28
N THR A 662 9.20 9.31 -18.59
CA THR A 662 8.34 9.93 -17.50
C THR A 662 6.97 10.63 -17.84
N TYR A 663 5.96 10.78 -16.95
CA TYR A 663 4.54 11.22 -17.16
C TYR A 663 3.96 12.21 -16.10
N SER A 664 2.73 12.80 -16.25
CA SER A 664 2.40 14.19 -15.78
C SER A 664 1.11 14.54 -14.96
N THR A 665 1.21 15.62 -14.14
CA THR A 665 0.50 15.70 -12.83
C THR A 665 0.18 17.12 -12.27
N GLY A 666 0.41 17.45 -11.00
CA GLY A 666 -0.14 18.59 -10.29
C GLY A 666 0.47 18.72 -8.91
N SER A 667 0.57 19.97 -8.47
CA SER A 667 1.27 20.39 -7.27
C SER A 667 0.97 19.51 -6.08
N SER A 668 1.93 19.20 -5.21
CA SER A 668 2.00 18.47 -3.93
C SER A 668 1.85 16.93 -3.60
N PRO A 669 1.35 15.94 -4.41
CA PRO A 669 1.12 14.45 -4.19
C PRO A 669 1.45 13.55 -2.95
N GLN A 670 1.33 12.17 -2.96
CA GLN A 670 1.37 11.01 -1.94
C GLN A 670 1.08 9.44 -2.20
N SER A 671 0.79 8.77 -3.37
CA SER A 671 0.49 7.27 -3.62
C SER A 671 -0.73 6.69 -4.41
N VAL A 672 -0.70 5.47 -4.99
CA VAL A 672 -1.65 4.93 -6.00
C VAL A 672 -2.27 3.55 -5.64
N ALA A 673 -3.10 3.00 -6.58
CA ALA A 673 -4.00 1.80 -6.81
C ALA A 673 -4.02 0.46 -7.77
N VAL A 674 -4.46 -0.77 -7.39
CA VAL A 674 -4.26 -2.12 -8.10
C VAL A 674 -5.37 -2.80 -9.03
N GLY A 675 -5.79 -2.41 -10.27
CA GLY A 675 -6.99 -3.13 -10.88
C GLY A 675 -7.81 -2.61 -12.09
N ASP A 676 -8.58 -3.49 -12.76
CA ASP A 676 -8.92 -3.53 -14.23
C ASP A 676 -9.72 -2.32 -14.78
N PHE A 677 -9.78 -1.16 -14.11
CA PHE A 677 -10.81 -0.14 -14.29
C PHE A 677 -11.84 -0.35 -15.41
N ASN A 678 -11.68 0.20 -16.58
CA ASN A 678 -12.80 0.22 -17.52
C ASN A 678 -13.22 -1.12 -18.22
N ASN A 679 -13.20 -2.32 -17.61
CA ASN A 679 -13.73 -3.64 -18.07
C ASN A 679 -13.24 -4.16 -19.39
N ASP A 680 -11.94 -4.31 -19.46
CA ASP A 680 -11.38 -4.13 -20.76
C ASP A 680 -9.96 -4.73 -20.79
N MET A 681 -9.28 -4.88 -19.66
CA MET A 681 -8.00 -5.54 -19.60
C MET A 681 -6.74 -4.68 -19.97
N ARG A 682 -6.48 -3.49 -19.34
CA ARG A 682 -5.16 -2.73 -19.02
C ARG A 682 -4.64 -1.75 -17.73
N LEU A 683 -4.71 -1.57 -16.31
CA LEU A 683 -5.43 -1.70 -14.88
C LEU A 683 -4.92 -0.38 -14.31
N ASP A 684 -5.76 0.67 -14.24
CA ASP A 684 -5.44 1.83 -13.44
C ASP A 684 -5.55 1.30 -11.97
N ILE A 685 -5.20 1.95 -10.89
CA ILE A 685 -4.26 3.03 -10.78
C ILE A 685 -4.94 4.39 -10.69
N VAL A 686 -4.76 5.16 -9.66
CA VAL A 686 -5.42 6.46 -9.46
C VAL A 686 -4.58 7.19 -8.47
N VAL A 687 -4.76 8.43 -8.01
CA VAL A 687 -3.93 8.98 -6.91
C VAL A 687 -4.41 10.36 -6.39
N ALA A 688 -4.34 10.66 -5.07
CA ALA A 688 -4.99 11.76 -4.27
C ALA A 688 -4.22 12.99 -3.52
N ASN A 689 -4.76 14.23 -3.34
CA ASN A 689 -4.12 15.56 -3.15
C ASN A 689 -4.41 16.66 -2.01
N ARG A 690 -3.58 16.94 -0.97
CA ARG A 690 -2.92 18.23 -0.46
C ARG A 690 -3.37 19.68 -0.42
N ASP A 691 -2.34 20.53 -0.43
CA ASP A 691 -2.49 21.94 -0.07
C ASP A 691 -3.46 22.64 -1.04
N ASP A 692 -3.75 21.94 -2.15
CA ASP A 692 -4.80 22.07 -3.14
C ASP A 692 -5.42 20.68 -3.46
N ASN A 693 -5.96 20.06 -2.44
CA ASN A 693 -7.38 19.87 -2.46
C ASN A 693 -7.98 19.15 -3.67
N THR A 694 -7.51 17.96 -4.09
CA THR A 694 -7.93 17.28 -5.36
C THR A 694 -7.67 15.74 -5.51
N VAL A 695 -8.15 14.92 -6.46
CA VAL A 695 -7.75 13.48 -6.71
C VAL A 695 -8.26 12.92 -8.03
N SER A 696 -7.44 12.20 -8.80
CA SER A 696 -7.76 11.66 -10.13
C SER A 696 -6.97 10.38 -10.43
N VAL A 697 -6.71 10.03 -11.71
CA VAL A 697 -6.96 8.87 -12.62
C VAL A 697 -5.99 8.91 -13.80
N LEU A 698 -5.56 7.77 -14.41
CA LEU A 698 -4.82 7.58 -15.68
C LEU A 698 -4.94 6.15 -16.26
N LEU A 699 -5.18 6.12 -17.56
CA LEU A 699 -5.72 5.02 -18.32
C LEU A 699 -4.69 4.41 -19.30
N GLY A 700 -5.12 3.78 -20.41
CA GLY A 700 -4.29 2.88 -21.22
C GLY A 700 -4.35 2.86 -22.78
N TYR A 701 -3.77 1.88 -23.54
CA TYR A 701 -3.78 1.73 -25.07
C TYR A 701 -3.16 0.52 -25.93
N GLY A 702 -2.39 -0.49 -25.46
CA GLY A 702 -1.81 -1.67 -26.22
C GLY A 702 -0.37 -2.24 -25.90
N LYS A 703 -0.22 -3.19 -24.94
CA LYS A 703 0.97 -3.95 -24.40
C LYS A 703 2.05 -3.36 -23.40
N GLY A 704 1.66 -2.64 -22.33
CA GLY A 704 2.32 -2.15 -21.09
C GLY A 704 2.58 -0.62 -20.93
N SER A 705 1.65 0.31 -20.62
CA SER A 705 1.97 1.76 -20.47
C SER A 705 0.82 2.78 -20.20
N PHE A 706 1.12 3.93 -19.60
CA PHE A 706 0.18 5.01 -19.30
C PHE A 706 0.75 6.43 -19.41
#